data_AF-A0A8T0TG97-F1
#
_entry.id   AF-A0A8T0TG97-F1
#
_cell.length_a   1.000
_cell.length_b   1.000
_cell.length_c   1.000
_cell.angle_alpha   90.00
_cell.angle_beta   90.00
_cell.angle_gamma   90.00
#
_symmetry.space_group_name_H-M   'P 1'
#
loop_
_entity.id
_entity.type
_entity.pdbx_description
1 polymer ?
#
loop_
_entity_poly.entity_id
_entity_poly.type
_entity_poly.pdbx_seq_one_letter_code
_entity_poly.pdbx_strand_id
1 'polypeptide(L)'
;MANYLAQFQTIKSSCDRIVIAVEDVSDLWLNVKESFERRVPVKKACLNNKARNPVFVDNLPAEFIQTTDSRLRSRFPQEQYLFWFREPYATVVLVTCEDLDEFKTILKPRLKLIVQNDEREWFIVFVSKAHPSNDQATKMANKVYARLEAEFNTKKRERCCKFDLHGPDAEFWDDFDSKMMDCVRNTLDRRIQFYEEEIRRLSEQRFTPIWNFCNFFILKESLAFMFEMSNLHEDSLREYDELELCYSESVTSPGKHREFGGLDTGDDQAALLNPGFKALTQIVQDDVFREFEFRQYIFACQAKLLFKLSRPIEVAARGHAFVVGFSKTLALHENSLPFCFREVWVITACLGLIKSTTSHYDGGAVSVDSEKEFYRLQGDLYSLCRIKFMRLAYLIGYGVEIEKSPVNSASLSMLPWPKPAIWPSIPPDSSAEVMEKEKMILQSKSREKLFNIYRKPLPLEPSLLLREANRRRAFLSVGNLSELYDSADGSGLDANSKLSPNRSASNFMARTLSGPAMSETSLPVDRPMRLSEIHVAAEHALKQTISDPDFMTSLSSVEEFEKRYMELTKGAADNYHRSWWKRHGVVLDGEIAALFFKHGNYDLAVKSYEKVCALYSAEGWEELLADVLPDLAECQKILNDEAGYLASCVKLLSLDSTLFSSKERQAFQSEVVRLAHSEMKHLVPLDVSSLITFAGNAGPPLELCDGDPGTLSVAVWSGFPDDITLESLSLRLSASSSADEGIKAIKSSDSHVLKPGRNTISFDIPPQKPGSYVLGALTGHIGKLSFRSHGFSQDGPVETDEFMSFEKPTRPVLKVRKPRALVDITPAVSSALLMNELQWIGLIVKPIDYSLKGGILHIDAGAELKIEQSQMIEIENYRGDMDHAGSANSTAEAGKVEKIPIENGKIELPDWASDVTTLVWFPVRAIDDTIARGESPASPQKQNIVDGMRMIALKLEFGVFHNQVFERTIAVHFTNPFHVSTRVVDKCNDGTLLLQVILRSEVKATLHVKDVQLDLQSGFEHLGKGDGRPHAEYQVWNIW
;
A
#
# COMPACT_ATOMS: atom_id res chain seq x y z
N MET A 1 10.97 50.22 -32.03
CA MET A 1 11.19 48.80 -32.43
C MET A 1 10.06 48.17 -33.26
N ALA A 2 8.79 48.54 -33.04
CA ALA A 2 7.60 47.84 -33.56
C ALA A 2 7.64 47.39 -35.04
N ASN A 3 8.14 48.21 -35.98
CA ASN A 3 8.25 47.83 -37.39
C ASN A 3 9.12 46.59 -37.62
N TYR A 4 10.23 46.44 -36.88
CA TYR A 4 11.11 45.27 -36.98
C TYR A 4 10.44 43.99 -36.49
N LEU A 5 9.63 44.06 -35.43
CA LEU A 5 8.87 42.91 -34.93
C LEU A 5 7.75 42.50 -35.91
N ALA A 6 7.05 43.48 -36.49
CA ALA A 6 6.03 43.25 -37.51
C ALA A 6 6.62 42.58 -38.77
N GLN A 7 7.74 43.12 -39.27
CA GLN A 7 8.49 42.55 -40.39
C GLN A 7 9.00 41.15 -40.05
N PHE A 8 9.63 40.96 -38.89
CA PHE A 8 10.16 39.66 -38.45
C PHE A 8 9.05 38.60 -38.42
N GLN A 9 7.91 38.88 -37.79
CA GLN A 9 6.80 37.92 -37.72
C GLN A 9 6.24 37.60 -39.11
N THR A 10 6.11 38.61 -39.98
CA THR A 10 5.68 38.42 -41.37
C THR A 10 6.64 37.50 -42.12
N ILE A 11 7.95 37.75 -42.02
CA ILE A 11 9.00 36.92 -42.62
C ILE A 11 8.95 35.50 -42.06
N LYS A 12 8.91 35.34 -40.73
CA LYS A 12 8.81 34.04 -40.02
C LYS A 12 7.60 33.22 -40.49
N SER A 13 6.46 33.86 -40.72
CA SER A 13 5.25 33.20 -41.24
C SER A 13 5.32 32.77 -42.71
N SER A 14 6.24 33.36 -43.48
CA SER A 14 6.39 33.15 -44.94
C SER A 14 7.59 32.31 -45.36
N CYS A 15 8.48 31.95 -44.42
CA CYS A 15 9.80 31.38 -44.67
C CYS A 15 10.06 30.19 -43.73
N ASP A 16 9.30 29.11 -43.90
CA ASP A 16 9.32 27.91 -43.06
C ASP A 16 10.37 26.86 -43.50
N ARG A 17 11.13 27.14 -44.57
CA ARG A 17 12.00 26.18 -45.28
C ARG A 17 13.26 26.83 -45.84
N ILE A 18 14.30 26.03 -46.06
CA ILE A 18 15.58 26.50 -46.63
C ILE A 18 15.43 26.89 -48.10
N VAL A 19 15.68 28.16 -48.43
CA VAL A 19 15.63 28.63 -49.81
C VAL A 19 16.93 28.31 -50.55
N ILE A 20 16.80 27.70 -51.72
CA ILE A 20 17.88 27.46 -52.68
C ILE A 20 17.59 28.30 -53.93
N ALA A 21 18.48 29.23 -54.25
CA ALA A 21 18.34 30.08 -55.41
C ALA A 21 18.75 29.33 -56.70
N VAL A 22 17.99 29.50 -57.78
CA VAL A 22 18.33 29.00 -59.11
C VAL A 22 18.63 30.18 -60.03
N GLU A 23 19.88 30.33 -60.43
CA GLU A 23 20.34 31.27 -61.45
C GLU A 23 20.35 30.55 -62.80
N ASP A 24 19.33 30.79 -63.61
CA ASP A 24 19.17 30.15 -64.91
C ASP A 24 19.83 31.01 -66.01
N VAL A 25 21.03 30.61 -66.43
CA VAL A 25 21.84 31.38 -67.39
C VAL A 25 21.42 31.09 -68.84
N SER A 26 20.73 29.96 -69.06
CA SER A 26 20.51 29.33 -70.37
C SER A 26 19.04 28.92 -70.63
N ASP A 27 18.10 29.44 -69.85
CA ASP A 27 16.65 29.19 -69.93
C ASP A 27 16.27 27.69 -69.87
N LEU A 28 16.88 26.98 -68.91
CA LEU A 28 16.78 25.53 -68.72
C LEU A 28 15.83 25.09 -67.60
N TRP A 29 15.48 25.99 -66.67
CA TRP A 29 14.78 25.63 -65.44
C TRP A 29 13.46 24.92 -65.72
N LEU A 30 12.67 25.39 -66.68
CA LEU A 30 11.40 24.74 -67.06
C LEU A 30 11.55 23.27 -67.49
N ASN A 31 12.70 22.88 -68.03
CA ASN A 31 12.97 21.51 -68.49
C ASN A 31 13.45 20.58 -67.36
N VAL A 32 14.01 21.13 -66.28
CA VAL A 32 14.62 20.34 -65.19
C VAL A 32 13.90 20.46 -63.85
N LYS A 33 13.04 21.48 -63.71
CA LYS A 33 12.33 21.85 -62.47
C LYS A 33 11.69 20.65 -61.77
N GLU A 34 10.93 19.83 -62.49
CA GLU A 34 10.21 18.70 -61.89
C GLU A 34 11.17 17.68 -61.25
N SER A 35 12.30 17.39 -61.92
CA SER A 35 13.32 16.47 -61.40
C SER A 35 14.03 17.02 -60.15
N PHE A 36 14.25 18.35 -60.10
CA PHE A 36 14.86 19.02 -58.94
C PHE A 36 13.87 19.11 -57.76
N GLU A 37 12.60 19.48 -58.00
CA GLU A 37 11.58 19.57 -56.96
C GLU A 37 11.29 18.20 -56.29
N ARG A 38 11.40 17.09 -57.04
CA ARG A 38 11.34 15.72 -56.49
C ARG A 38 12.45 15.37 -55.48
N ARG A 39 13.54 16.15 -55.39
CA ARG A 39 14.62 15.96 -54.39
C ARG A 39 14.28 16.57 -53.02
N VAL A 40 13.19 17.33 -52.91
CA VAL A 40 12.78 18.05 -51.69
C VAL A 40 11.61 17.33 -51.01
N PRO A 41 11.59 17.18 -49.67
CA PRO A 41 12.62 17.56 -48.71
C PRO A 41 13.91 16.74 -48.86
N VAL A 42 15.05 17.36 -48.63
CA VAL A 42 16.37 16.72 -48.83
C VAL A 42 16.55 15.63 -47.77
N LYS A 43 16.87 14.42 -48.21
CA LYS A 43 16.92 13.24 -47.34
C LYS A 43 18.31 13.04 -46.76
N LYS A 44 18.39 12.70 -45.46
CA LYS A 44 19.64 12.45 -44.72
C LYS A 44 20.68 13.58 -44.86
N ALA A 45 20.21 14.83 -44.81
CA ALA A 45 21.05 16.01 -44.86
C ALA A 45 22.04 16.03 -43.69
N CYS A 46 23.34 16.12 -43.96
CA CYS A 46 24.37 16.30 -42.93
C CYS A 46 24.66 17.80 -42.73
N LEU A 47 24.28 18.32 -41.56
CA LEU A 47 24.49 19.72 -41.13
C LEU A 47 25.39 19.77 -39.90
N ASN A 48 25.89 20.95 -39.53
CA ASN A 48 26.63 21.14 -38.29
C ASN A 48 25.70 21.75 -37.22
N ASN A 49 25.76 21.24 -35.99
CA ASN A 49 25.08 21.84 -34.84
C ASN A 49 25.83 23.08 -34.31
N LYS A 50 25.26 23.77 -33.31
CA LYS A 50 25.87 24.94 -32.66
C LYS A 50 27.32 24.66 -32.21
N ALA A 51 27.58 23.47 -31.66
CA ALA A 51 28.89 23.01 -31.23
C ALA A 51 29.80 22.49 -32.36
N ARG A 52 29.45 22.74 -33.63
CA ARG A 52 30.18 22.34 -34.86
C ARG A 52 30.38 20.83 -35.05
N ASN A 53 29.55 20.02 -34.39
CA ASN A 53 29.50 18.57 -34.62
C ASN A 53 28.52 18.24 -35.76
N PRO A 54 28.82 17.26 -36.63
CA PRO A 54 27.91 16.84 -37.69
C PRO A 54 26.67 16.14 -37.11
N VAL A 55 25.50 16.50 -37.63
CA VAL A 55 24.19 15.95 -37.29
C VAL A 55 23.46 15.59 -38.58
N PHE A 56 22.87 14.40 -38.62
CA PHE A 56 22.03 13.95 -39.73
C PHE A 56 20.58 14.35 -39.49
N VAL A 57 19.96 14.97 -40.50
CA VAL A 57 18.56 15.38 -40.53
C VAL A 57 17.85 14.54 -41.58
N ASP A 58 16.89 13.71 -41.17
CA ASP A 58 16.24 12.73 -42.07
C ASP A 58 15.48 13.37 -43.23
N ASN A 59 14.78 14.46 -42.97
CA ASN A 59 14.06 15.26 -43.96
C ASN A 59 14.30 16.75 -43.69
N LEU A 60 15.00 17.44 -44.60
CA LEU A 60 15.29 18.87 -44.52
C LEU A 60 14.36 19.64 -45.47
N PRO A 61 13.42 20.48 -44.97
CA PRO A 61 12.53 21.28 -45.80
C PRO A 61 13.33 22.32 -46.60
N ALA A 62 13.16 22.33 -47.91
CA ALA A 62 13.77 23.29 -48.81
C ALA A 62 12.79 23.80 -49.87
N GLU A 63 13.19 24.78 -50.68
CA GLU A 63 12.48 25.22 -51.88
C GLU A 63 13.48 25.76 -52.92
N PHE A 64 13.29 25.39 -54.19
CA PHE A 64 14.04 25.98 -55.30
C PHE A 64 13.30 27.22 -55.82
N ILE A 65 13.94 28.38 -55.76
CA ILE A 65 13.37 29.67 -56.17
C ILE A 65 14.29 30.31 -57.22
N GLN A 66 13.77 30.70 -58.39
CA GLN A 66 14.58 31.42 -59.37
C GLN A 66 15.04 32.78 -58.81
N THR A 67 16.25 33.21 -59.14
CA THR A 67 16.79 34.55 -58.75
C THR A 67 15.98 35.72 -59.33
N THR A 68 15.10 35.45 -60.29
CA THR A 68 14.13 36.38 -60.85
C THR A 68 12.86 36.57 -60.01
N ASP A 69 12.61 35.73 -59.00
CA ASP A 69 11.44 35.83 -58.11
C ASP A 69 11.49 37.13 -57.27
N SER A 70 10.34 37.81 -57.22
CA SER A 70 10.03 38.91 -56.31
C SER A 70 10.51 38.71 -54.86
N ARG A 71 10.38 37.49 -54.32
CA ARG A 71 10.77 37.11 -52.95
C ARG A 71 12.25 37.31 -52.65
N LEU A 72 13.10 37.25 -53.68
CA LEU A 72 14.57 37.44 -53.59
C LEU A 72 15.04 38.83 -54.04
N ARG A 73 14.13 39.67 -54.55
CA ARG A 73 14.44 40.99 -55.13
C ARG A 73 14.24 42.16 -54.16
N SER A 74 13.50 41.99 -53.06
CA SER A 74 13.28 43.06 -52.07
C SER A 74 14.52 43.30 -51.18
N ARG A 75 15.43 44.20 -51.59
CA ARG A 75 16.63 44.54 -50.81
C ARG A 75 16.43 45.82 -49.97
N PHE A 76 16.68 45.71 -48.66
CA PHE A 76 16.84 46.85 -47.74
C PHE A 76 18.29 46.87 -47.20
N PRO A 77 19.20 47.71 -47.73
CA PRO A 77 20.66 47.56 -47.53
C PRO A 77 21.20 47.69 -46.10
N GLN A 78 20.40 48.13 -45.14
CA GLN A 78 20.83 48.35 -43.74
C GLN A 78 20.22 47.34 -42.75
N GLU A 79 19.28 46.51 -43.21
CA GLU A 79 18.50 45.57 -42.38
C GLU A 79 18.88 44.10 -42.66
N GLN A 80 19.76 43.86 -43.64
CA GLN A 80 20.10 42.54 -44.20
C GLN A 80 20.60 41.52 -43.16
N TYR A 81 21.30 41.96 -42.12
CA TYR A 81 21.97 41.06 -41.18
C TYR A 81 21.06 40.56 -40.04
N LEU A 82 20.01 41.31 -39.66
CA LEU A 82 19.03 40.88 -38.64
C LEU A 82 18.16 39.72 -39.13
N PHE A 83 17.83 39.72 -40.41
CA PHE A 83 16.96 38.74 -41.06
C PHE A 83 17.72 37.86 -42.08
N TRP A 84 19.03 37.67 -41.87
CA TRP A 84 19.90 36.98 -42.83
C TRP A 84 19.47 35.51 -43.08
N PHE A 85 18.69 34.92 -42.18
CA PHE A 85 18.10 33.58 -42.37
C PHE A 85 17.15 33.50 -43.58
N ARG A 86 16.58 34.63 -44.04
CA ARG A 86 15.71 34.71 -45.22
C ARG A 86 16.48 34.56 -46.56
N GLU A 87 17.76 34.94 -46.60
CA GLU A 87 18.54 34.90 -47.84
C GLU A 87 18.82 33.45 -48.29
N PRO A 88 18.97 33.17 -49.59
CA PRO A 88 19.26 31.82 -50.09
C PRO A 88 20.48 31.17 -49.43
N TYR A 89 20.41 29.88 -49.14
CA TYR A 89 21.48 29.10 -48.51
C TYR A 89 22.48 28.51 -49.52
N ALA A 90 22.02 28.31 -50.76
CA ALA A 90 22.86 27.90 -51.88
C ALA A 90 22.32 28.57 -53.17
N THR A 91 23.21 28.79 -54.15
CA THR A 91 22.85 29.25 -55.49
C THR A 91 23.27 28.21 -56.52
N VAL A 92 22.29 27.57 -57.16
CA VAL A 92 22.47 26.64 -58.28
C VAL A 92 22.55 27.44 -59.56
N VAL A 93 23.67 27.40 -60.26
CA VAL A 93 23.85 28.08 -61.55
C VAL A 93 23.67 27.07 -62.68
N LEU A 94 22.55 27.15 -63.40
CA LEU A 94 22.24 26.26 -64.52
C LEU A 94 22.85 26.81 -65.80
N VAL A 95 23.69 26.01 -66.47
CA VAL A 95 24.32 26.39 -67.75
C VAL A 95 24.26 25.25 -68.75
N THR A 96 24.21 25.58 -70.03
CA THR A 96 24.52 24.65 -71.14
C THR A 96 25.46 25.34 -72.11
N CYS A 97 26.29 24.57 -72.81
CA CYS A 97 27.20 25.09 -73.82
C CYS A 97 27.67 23.94 -74.72
N GLU A 98 27.54 24.12 -76.04
CA GLU A 98 27.85 23.09 -77.03
C GLU A 98 29.18 23.35 -77.75
N ASP A 99 29.71 24.58 -77.69
CA ASP A 99 30.96 25.00 -78.34
C ASP A 99 32.02 25.51 -77.33
N LEU A 100 33.28 25.10 -77.52
CA LEU A 100 34.41 25.57 -76.72
C LEU A 100 34.74 27.07 -76.90
N ASP A 101 34.43 27.66 -78.06
CA ASP A 101 34.69 29.08 -78.30
C ASP A 101 33.56 29.96 -77.74
N GLU A 102 32.31 29.49 -77.77
CA GLU A 102 31.20 30.07 -76.99
C GLU A 102 31.50 30.03 -75.48
N PHE A 103 32.00 28.90 -74.97
CA PHE A 103 32.42 28.78 -73.57
C PHE A 103 33.45 29.86 -73.19
N LYS A 104 34.50 30.06 -74.00
CA LYS A 104 35.56 31.04 -73.71
C LYS A 104 35.08 32.49 -73.79
N THR A 105 34.25 32.81 -74.78
CA THR A 105 33.93 34.20 -75.15
C THR A 105 32.67 34.73 -74.45
N ILE A 106 31.68 33.87 -74.18
CA ILE A 106 30.37 34.29 -73.64
C ILE A 106 30.15 33.69 -72.25
N LEU A 107 30.17 32.37 -72.12
CA LEU A 107 29.75 31.72 -70.87
C LEU A 107 30.73 31.95 -69.72
N LYS A 108 32.04 31.82 -69.95
CA LYS A 108 33.08 32.01 -68.93
C LYS A 108 33.10 33.43 -68.34
N PRO A 109 33.06 34.53 -69.12
CA PRO A 109 32.92 35.87 -68.56
C PRO A 109 31.63 36.08 -67.76
N ARG A 110 30.49 35.58 -68.24
CA ARG A 110 29.19 35.69 -67.55
C ARG A 110 29.18 34.92 -66.22
N LEU A 111 29.70 33.70 -66.21
CA LEU A 111 29.89 32.91 -64.98
C LEU A 111 30.80 33.63 -63.98
N LYS A 112 31.92 34.20 -64.42
CA LYS A 112 32.81 34.97 -63.54
C LYS A 112 32.15 36.18 -62.90
N LEU A 113 31.20 36.83 -63.58
CA LEU A 113 30.41 37.93 -63.01
C LEU A 113 29.42 37.43 -61.95
N ILE A 114 28.77 36.28 -62.18
CA ILE A 114 27.81 35.68 -61.24
C ILE A 114 28.51 35.21 -59.96
N VAL A 115 29.67 34.55 -60.09
CA VAL A 115 30.40 33.96 -58.96
C VAL A 115 31.32 34.94 -58.21
N GLN A 116 31.39 36.21 -58.63
CA GLN A 116 32.18 37.26 -57.98
C GLN A 116 31.65 37.70 -56.61
N ASN A 117 30.44 37.29 -56.24
CA ASN A 117 29.87 37.63 -54.94
C ASN A 117 30.24 36.59 -53.86
N ASP A 118 31.28 36.88 -53.09
CA ASP A 118 31.80 36.02 -52.00
C ASP A 118 30.80 35.79 -50.84
N GLU A 119 29.74 36.60 -50.72
CA GLU A 119 28.70 36.43 -49.70
C GLU A 119 27.76 35.24 -49.99
N ARG A 120 27.70 34.76 -51.25
CA ARG A 120 26.79 33.67 -51.66
C ARG A 120 27.58 32.39 -51.91
N GLU A 121 27.19 31.29 -51.26
CA GLU A 121 27.67 29.97 -51.66
C GLU A 121 26.94 29.50 -52.93
N TRP A 122 27.71 29.02 -53.90
CA TRP A 122 27.23 28.66 -55.23
C TRP A 122 27.86 27.36 -55.74
N PHE A 123 27.20 26.70 -56.68
CA PHE A 123 27.75 25.64 -57.50
C PHE A 123 27.10 25.64 -58.89
N ILE A 124 27.77 25.09 -59.88
CA ILE A 124 27.39 25.12 -61.29
C ILE A 124 26.92 23.73 -61.72
N VAL A 125 25.73 23.66 -62.31
CA VAL A 125 25.21 22.45 -62.98
C VAL A 125 25.36 22.66 -64.48
N PHE A 126 26.28 21.90 -65.09
CA PHE A 126 26.42 21.85 -66.54
C PHE A 126 25.42 20.85 -67.11
N VAL A 127 24.40 21.37 -67.80
CA VAL A 127 23.34 20.60 -68.43
C VAL A 127 23.74 20.27 -69.87
N SER A 128 24.01 19.00 -70.11
CA SER A 128 24.34 18.43 -71.40
C SER A 128 23.07 18.04 -72.16
N LYS A 129 22.89 18.64 -73.35
CA LYS A 129 21.81 18.33 -74.31
C LYS A 129 22.20 17.22 -75.31
N ALA A 130 23.39 16.65 -75.18
CA ALA A 130 23.89 15.66 -76.12
C ALA A 130 23.08 14.35 -76.02
N HIS A 131 22.45 13.95 -77.14
CA HIS A 131 21.78 12.65 -77.21
C HIS A 131 22.81 11.51 -77.16
N PRO A 132 22.58 10.39 -76.44
CA PRO A 132 23.58 9.32 -76.26
C PRO A 132 24.07 8.67 -77.56
N SER A 133 23.29 8.77 -78.65
CA SER A 133 23.67 8.29 -79.98
C SER A 133 24.61 9.25 -80.75
N ASN A 134 24.91 10.43 -80.22
CA ASN A 134 25.79 11.42 -80.84
C ASN A 134 27.13 11.50 -80.10
N ASP A 135 28.02 10.59 -80.49
CA ASP A 135 29.39 10.45 -79.97
C ASP A 135 30.20 11.75 -80.02
N GLN A 136 30.02 12.56 -81.07
CA GLN A 136 30.77 13.80 -81.28
C GLN A 136 30.27 14.92 -80.35
N ALA A 137 28.95 15.09 -80.21
CA ALA A 137 28.37 16.05 -79.27
C ALA A 137 28.72 15.69 -77.82
N THR A 138 28.65 14.40 -77.46
CA THR A 138 28.98 13.93 -76.10
C THR A 138 30.46 14.16 -75.76
N LYS A 139 31.38 13.89 -76.70
CA LYS A 139 32.81 14.21 -76.54
C LYS A 139 33.06 15.72 -76.43
N MET A 140 32.27 16.55 -77.11
CA MET A 140 32.39 18.00 -77.03
C MET A 140 31.90 18.53 -75.67
N ALA A 141 30.71 18.11 -75.23
CA ALA A 141 30.14 18.44 -73.93
C ALA A 141 31.08 18.06 -72.77
N ASN A 142 31.66 16.85 -72.80
CA ASN A 142 32.64 16.42 -71.78
C ASN A 142 33.92 17.29 -71.79
N LYS A 143 34.38 17.75 -72.97
CA LYS A 143 35.57 18.61 -73.08
C LYS A 143 35.29 20.06 -72.66
N VAL A 144 34.06 20.55 -72.81
CA VAL A 144 33.60 21.83 -72.24
C VAL A 144 33.49 21.70 -70.71
N TYR A 145 32.87 20.63 -70.21
CA TYR A 145 32.73 20.36 -68.77
C TYR A 145 34.10 20.30 -68.06
N ALA A 146 35.06 19.55 -68.57
CA ALA A 146 36.41 19.48 -68.00
C ALA A 146 37.15 20.84 -68.00
N ARG A 147 36.79 21.76 -68.91
CA ARG A 147 37.31 23.15 -68.90
C ARG A 147 36.60 24.04 -67.89
N LEU A 148 35.33 23.77 -67.60
CA LEU A 148 34.54 24.43 -66.58
C LEU A 148 35.05 24.02 -65.19
N GLU A 149 35.23 22.72 -64.93
CA GLU A 149 35.84 22.20 -63.70
C GLU A 149 37.21 22.81 -63.44
N ALA A 150 38.10 22.83 -64.44
CA ALA A 150 39.46 23.38 -64.29
C ALA A 150 39.50 24.91 -64.01
N GLU A 151 38.41 25.64 -64.24
CA GLU A 151 38.32 27.09 -63.99
C GLU A 151 37.62 27.41 -62.66
N PHE A 152 36.63 26.62 -62.25
CA PHE A 152 35.74 26.93 -61.12
C PHE A 152 35.87 25.98 -59.92
N ASN A 153 36.41 24.76 -60.08
CA ASN A 153 36.78 23.91 -58.94
C ASN A 153 38.09 24.41 -58.30
N THR A 154 38.25 24.17 -57.00
CA THR A 154 39.48 24.48 -56.26
C THR A 154 39.98 23.23 -55.53
N LYS A 155 41.26 23.20 -55.15
CA LYS A 155 41.85 22.08 -54.37
C LYS A 155 41.15 21.76 -53.03
N LYS A 156 40.23 22.62 -52.57
CA LYS A 156 39.48 22.46 -51.31
C LYS A 156 37.97 22.32 -51.50
N ARG A 157 37.44 22.60 -52.69
CA ARG A 157 35.99 22.63 -52.97
C ARG A 157 35.72 22.31 -54.43
N GLU A 158 34.94 21.28 -54.67
CA GLU A 158 34.35 20.98 -55.96
C GLU A 158 33.03 21.74 -56.10
N ARG A 159 32.93 22.51 -57.18
CA ARG A 159 31.88 23.51 -57.43
C ARG A 159 31.03 23.19 -58.66
N CYS A 160 31.34 22.11 -59.38
CA CYS A 160 30.75 21.81 -60.69
C CYS A 160 30.23 20.37 -60.71
N CYS A 161 29.08 20.15 -61.34
CA CYS A 161 28.51 18.83 -61.60
C CYS A 161 27.89 18.79 -63.01
N LYS A 162 27.75 17.59 -63.59
CA LYS A 162 27.25 17.39 -64.96
C LYS A 162 25.93 16.63 -64.97
N PHE A 163 24.90 17.24 -65.54
CA PHE A 163 23.58 16.62 -65.74
C PHE A 163 23.38 16.30 -67.23
N ASP A 164 23.19 15.04 -67.59
CA ASP A 164 22.91 14.61 -68.98
C ASP A 164 21.41 14.39 -69.18
N LEU A 165 20.72 15.31 -69.88
CA LEU A 165 19.25 15.31 -70.06
C LEU A 165 18.65 14.04 -70.67
N HIS A 166 19.48 13.19 -71.27
CA HIS A 166 19.11 11.98 -72.01
C HIS A 166 19.92 10.75 -71.55
N GLY A 167 20.65 10.86 -70.44
CA GLY A 167 21.51 9.81 -69.87
C GLY A 167 20.91 9.14 -68.62
N PRO A 168 21.66 8.24 -67.96
CA PRO A 168 21.28 7.70 -66.66
C PRO A 168 21.60 8.70 -65.54
N ASP A 169 20.59 9.10 -64.76
CA ASP A 169 20.72 10.21 -63.81
C ASP A 169 21.38 9.86 -62.45
N ALA A 170 21.64 8.58 -62.16
CA ALA A 170 21.89 8.10 -60.79
C ALA A 170 23.12 8.75 -60.11
N GLU A 171 24.28 8.72 -60.78
CA GLU A 171 25.54 9.28 -60.22
C GLU A 171 25.50 10.81 -60.10
N PHE A 172 24.75 11.49 -60.99
CA PHE A 172 24.59 12.94 -60.93
C PHE A 172 23.88 13.39 -59.65
N TRP A 173 22.81 12.69 -59.24
CA TRP A 173 22.02 13.14 -58.10
C TRP A 173 22.77 13.03 -56.77
N ASP A 174 23.63 12.03 -56.60
CA ASP A 174 24.46 11.91 -55.40
C ASP A 174 25.52 13.03 -55.34
N ASP A 175 26.12 13.38 -56.48
CA ASP A 175 27.07 14.50 -56.59
C ASP A 175 26.40 15.87 -56.41
N PHE A 176 25.21 16.04 -56.99
CA PHE A 176 24.37 17.22 -56.84
C PHE A 176 23.96 17.44 -55.39
N ASP A 177 23.41 16.41 -54.72
CA ASP A 177 22.99 16.50 -53.33
C ASP A 177 24.19 16.81 -52.42
N SER A 178 25.35 16.19 -52.67
CA SER A 178 26.60 16.47 -51.95
C SER A 178 27.00 17.96 -52.07
N LYS A 179 27.11 18.49 -53.30
CA LYS A 179 27.51 19.88 -53.56
C LYS A 179 26.48 20.90 -53.06
N MET A 180 25.20 20.58 -53.16
CA MET A 180 24.09 21.36 -52.61
C MET A 180 24.18 21.44 -51.09
N MET A 181 24.32 20.29 -50.41
CA MET A 181 24.40 20.21 -48.96
C MET A 181 25.68 20.86 -48.41
N ASP A 182 26.80 20.77 -49.11
CA ASP A 182 28.01 21.51 -48.78
C ASP A 182 27.80 23.02 -48.83
N CYS A 183 27.11 23.54 -49.85
CA CYS A 183 26.78 24.96 -49.93
C CYS A 183 25.85 25.39 -48.77
N VAL A 184 24.79 24.62 -48.51
CA VAL A 184 23.84 24.89 -47.41
C VAL A 184 24.53 24.88 -46.05
N ARG A 185 25.37 23.86 -45.78
CA ARG A 185 26.13 23.73 -44.52
C ARG A 185 27.09 24.91 -44.32
N ASN A 186 27.89 25.25 -45.34
CA ASN A 186 28.82 26.38 -45.26
C ASN A 186 28.11 27.72 -45.02
N THR A 187 26.95 27.96 -45.65
CA THR A 187 26.18 29.18 -45.40
C THR A 187 25.56 29.20 -44.01
N LEU A 188 24.98 28.08 -43.56
CA LEU A 188 24.43 27.93 -42.22
C LEU A 188 25.51 28.17 -41.15
N ASP A 189 26.70 27.57 -41.30
CA ASP A 189 27.83 27.73 -40.40
C ASP A 189 28.27 29.20 -40.24
N ARG A 190 28.35 29.96 -41.36
CA ARG A 190 28.69 31.39 -41.35
C ARG A 190 27.59 32.23 -40.67
N ARG A 191 26.31 31.93 -40.95
CA ARG A 191 25.18 32.66 -40.34
C ARG A 191 25.09 32.42 -38.84
N ILE A 192 25.26 31.18 -38.39
CA ILE A 192 25.32 30.84 -36.96
C ILE A 192 26.44 31.65 -36.30
N GLN A 193 27.66 31.64 -36.86
CA GLN A 193 28.79 32.39 -36.30
C GLN A 193 28.49 33.89 -36.18
N PHE A 194 27.84 34.48 -37.18
CA PHE A 194 27.45 35.89 -37.16
C PHE A 194 26.43 36.20 -36.06
N TYR A 195 25.35 35.42 -35.95
CA TYR A 195 24.35 35.62 -34.89
C TYR A 195 24.96 35.42 -33.51
N GLU A 196 25.81 34.39 -33.32
CA GLU A 196 26.51 34.15 -32.04
C GLU A 196 27.41 35.34 -31.64
N GLU A 197 28.10 35.96 -32.59
CA GLU A 197 28.94 37.14 -32.34
C GLU A 197 28.11 38.37 -31.93
N GLU A 198 27.05 38.67 -32.67
CA GLU A 198 26.17 39.82 -32.37
C GLU A 198 25.37 39.63 -31.07
N ILE A 199 24.91 38.41 -30.78
CA ILE A 199 24.28 38.05 -29.50
C ILE A 199 25.27 38.26 -28.35
N ARG A 200 26.53 37.82 -28.50
CA ARG A 200 27.58 38.03 -27.49
C ARG A 200 27.86 39.51 -27.28
N ARG A 201 28.04 40.27 -28.37
CA ARG A 201 28.27 41.71 -28.36
C ARG A 201 27.14 42.48 -27.66
N LEU A 202 25.88 42.11 -27.87
CA LEU A 202 24.76 42.70 -27.13
C LEU A 202 24.67 42.21 -25.68
N SER A 203 25.05 40.96 -25.40
CA SER A 203 25.07 40.43 -24.03
C SER A 203 26.15 41.08 -23.16
N GLU A 204 27.30 41.43 -23.72
CA GLU A 204 28.35 42.20 -23.03
C GLU A 204 27.87 43.64 -22.72
N GLN A 205 27.04 44.20 -23.59
CA GLN A 205 26.46 45.54 -23.41
C GLN A 205 25.27 45.57 -22.44
N ARG A 206 24.86 44.43 -21.87
CA ARG A 206 23.62 44.25 -21.08
C ARG A 206 23.44 45.17 -19.88
N PHE A 207 24.54 45.60 -19.25
CA PHE A 207 24.51 46.52 -18.10
C PHE A 207 24.64 48.00 -18.50
N THR A 208 24.63 48.31 -19.80
CA THR A 208 24.68 49.69 -20.31
C THR A 208 23.27 50.22 -20.58
N PRO A 209 23.01 51.54 -20.37
CA PRO A 209 21.68 52.13 -20.57
C PRO A 209 21.25 52.21 -22.05
N ILE A 210 22.12 51.85 -22.99
CA ILE A 210 21.84 51.79 -24.44
C ILE A 210 21.26 50.42 -24.83
N TRP A 211 21.40 49.41 -23.96
CA TRP A 211 20.92 48.05 -24.22
C TRP A 211 19.40 47.98 -24.28
N ASN A 212 18.89 47.30 -25.31
CA ASN A 212 17.47 47.05 -25.52
C ASN A 212 17.24 45.54 -25.69
N PHE A 213 16.49 44.95 -24.77
CA PHE A 213 16.21 43.50 -24.79
C PHE A 213 15.44 43.08 -26.05
N CYS A 214 14.64 43.95 -26.68
CA CYS A 214 13.99 43.62 -27.96
C CYS A 214 15.00 43.36 -29.10
N ASN A 215 16.14 44.07 -29.13
CA ASN A 215 17.18 43.83 -30.13
C ASN A 215 17.86 42.48 -29.90
N PHE A 216 18.15 42.16 -28.63
CA PHE A 216 18.69 40.88 -28.22
C PHE A 216 17.72 39.73 -28.52
N PHE A 217 16.43 39.92 -28.22
CA PHE A 217 15.35 38.98 -28.55
C PHE A 217 15.30 38.70 -30.05
N ILE A 218 15.22 39.70 -30.94
CA ILE A 218 15.13 39.45 -32.39
C ILE A 218 16.32 38.61 -32.87
N LEU A 219 17.55 38.86 -32.42
CA LEU A 219 18.71 38.07 -32.84
C LEU A 219 18.66 36.62 -32.31
N LYS A 220 18.31 36.42 -31.03
CA LYS A 220 18.12 35.09 -30.42
C LYS A 220 17.01 34.30 -31.11
N GLU A 221 15.88 34.94 -31.34
CA GLU A 221 14.70 34.42 -32.02
C GLU A 221 15.00 34.07 -33.49
N SER A 222 15.75 34.92 -34.21
CA SER A 222 16.24 34.64 -35.57
C SER A 222 17.16 33.41 -35.62
N LEU A 223 18.08 33.27 -34.65
CA LEU A 223 18.97 32.11 -34.54
C LEU A 223 18.18 30.83 -34.21
N ALA A 224 17.28 30.89 -33.22
CA ALA A 224 16.41 29.79 -32.85
C ALA A 224 15.52 29.34 -34.02
N PHE A 225 14.96 30.30 -34.77
CA PHE A 225 14.14 30.02 -35.95
C PHE A 225 14.97 29.44 -37.10
N MET A 226 16.20 29.91 -37.32
CA MET A 226 17.11 29.31 -38.30
C MET A 226 17.43 27.85 -37.97
N PHE A 227 17.63 27.51 -36.69
CA PHE A 227 17.73 26.11 -36.25
C PHE A 227 16.42 25.34 -36.46
N GLU A 228 15.25 25.96 -36.23
CA GLU A 228 13.94 25.35 -36.49
C GLU A 228 13.75 25.01 -37.98
N MET A 229 14.01 25.95 -38.89
CA MET A 229 13.96 25.76 -40.36
C MET A 229 14.93 24.67 -40.84
N SER A 230 16.06 24.52 -40.17
CA SER A 230 17.09 23.51 -40.47
C SER A 230 16.78 22.13 -39.87
N ASN A 231 15.64 21.97 -39.20
CA ASN A 231 15.27 20.82 -38.38
C ASN A 231 16.27 20.43 -37.27
N LEU A 232 17.14 21.37 -36.85
CA LEU A 232 18.04 21.23 -35.70
C LEU A 232 17.29 21.61 -34.41
N HIS A 233 16.23 20.85 -34.10
CA HIS A 233 15.27 21.21 -33.04
C HIS A 233 15.88 21.23 -31.63
N GLU A 234 16.90 20.42 -31.34
CA GLU A 234 17.64 20.46 -30.06
C GLU A 234 18.40 21.79 -29.88
N ASP A 235 19.06 22.30 -30.92
CA ASP A 235 19.77 23.59 -30.84
C ASP A 235 18.77 24.75 -30.76
N SER A 236 17.69 24.68 -31.53
CA SER A 236 16.57 25.64 -31.44
C SER A 236 15.99 25.71 -30.02
N LEU A 237 15.77 24.56 -29.37
CA LEU A 237 15.22 24.49 -28.01
C LEU A 237 16.18 25.11 -26.98
N ARG A 238 17.49 24.88 -27.11
CA ARG A 238 18.51 25.51 -26.25
C ARG A 238 18.50 27.04 -26.37
N GLU A 239 18.31 27.59 -27.56
CA GLU A 239 18.22 29.05 -27.72
C GLU A 239 17.01 29.64 -26.97
N TYR A 240 15.85 28.96 -26.98
CA TYR A 240 14.67 29.40 -26.21
C TYR A 240 14.87 29.22 -24.69
N ASP A 241 15.52 28.14 -24.24
CA ASP A 241 15.86 27.91 -22.84
C ASP A 241 16.86 28.98 -22.33
N GLU A 242 17.90 29.29 -23.09
CA GLU A 242 18.82 30.40 -22.82
C GLU A 242 18.09 31.76 -22.79
N LEU A 243 17.14 31.98 -23.70
CA LEU A 243 16.37 33.22 -23.81
C LEU A 243 15.40 33.42 -22.63
N GLU A 244 14.77 32.37 -22.11
CA GLU A 244 13.93 32.43 -20.91
C GLU A 244 14.74 32.83 -19.67
N LEU A 245 15.93 32.25 -19.50
CA LEU A 245 16.87 32.58 -18.42
C LEU A 245 17.34 34.03 -18.53
N CYS A 246 17.80 34.45 -19.73
CA CYS A 246 18.20 35.83 -20.00
C CYS A 246 17.06 36.84 -19.74
N TYR A 247 15.82 36.52 -20.12
CA TYR A 247 14.69 37.40 -19.81
C TYR A 247 14.50 37.54 -18.30
N SER A 248 14.46 36.43 -17.57
CA SER A 248 14.19 36.39 -16.13
C SER A 248 15.20 37.22 -15.33
N GLU A 249 16.50 37.08 -15.64
CA GLU A 249 17.58 37.93 -15.11
C GLU A 249 17.49 39.41 -15.51
N SER A 250 16.85 39.74 -16.65
CA SER A 250 16.66 41.13 -17.09
C SER A 250 15.46 41.80 -16.43
N VAL A 251 14.46 41.03 -15.97
CA VAL A 251 13.27 41.52 -15.27
C VAL A 251 13.58 41.90 -13.83
N THR A 252 14.47 41.18 -13.16
CA THR A 252 14.92 41.48 -11.78
C THR A 252 15.81 42.73 -11.67
N SER A 253 16.23 43.32 -12.78
CA SER A 253 17.03 44.55 -12.79
C SER A 253 16.17 45.79 -12.52
N PRO A 254 16.48 46.62 -11.49
CA PRO A 254 15.64 47.75 -11.09
C PRO A 254 15.67 48.88 -12.13
N GLY A 255 14.59 49.03 -12.91
CA GLY A 255 14.45 50.11 -13.88
C GLY A 255 13.17 50.02 -14.72
N LYS A 256 12.41 51.13 -14.73
CA LYS A 256 11.08 51.33 -15.35
C LYS A 256 9.98 50.36 -14.87
N HIS A 257 8.82 50.92 -14.55
CA HIS A 257 7.60 50.14 -14.34
C HIS A 257 7.24 49.45 -15.67
N ARG A 258 7.06 48.13 -15.64
CA ARG A 258 6.69 47.31 -16.81
C ARG A 258 5.23 46.92 -16.69
N GLU A 259 4.49 47.03 -17.79
CA GLU A 259 3.12 46.53 -17.83
C GLU A 259 3.15 44.99 -17.86
N PHE A 260 2.38 44.35 -16.98
CA PHE A 260 2.41 42.90 -16.83
C PHE A 260 1.73 42.17 -18.00
N GLY A 261 0.65 42.74 -18.55
CA GLY A 261 -0.20 42.09 -19.56
C GLY A 261 -1.35 41.28 -18.95
N GLY A 262 -2.04 40.49 -19.77
CA GLY A 262 -3.18 39.67 -19.32
C GLY A 262 -4.49 40.45 -19.12
N LEU A 263 -4.69 41.52 -19.89
CA LEU A 263 -5.85 42.41 -19.83
C LEU A 263 -6.68 42.41 -21.13
N ASP A 264 -6.20 41.77 -22.19
CA ASP A 264 -6.92 41.70 -23.47
C ASP A 264 -7.98 40.59 -23.40
N THR A 265 -9.11 40.76 -24.10
CA THR A 265 -10.17 39.74 -24.15
C THR A 265 -9.63 38.44 -24.76
N GLY A 266 -9.78 37.32 -24.05
CA GLY A 266 -9.22 36.01 -24.43
C GLY A 266 -7.94 35.62 -23.69
N ASP A 267 -7.32 36.52 -22.90
CA ASP A 267 -6.10 36.22 -22.13
C ASP A 267 -6.31 35.22 -20.99
N ASP A 268 -7.55 34.99 -20.60
CA ASP A 268 -7.96 33.95 -19.66
C ASP A 268 -7.72 32.52 -20.20
N GLN A 269 -7.57 32.38 -21.53
CA GLN A 269 -7.17 31.15 -22.19
C GLN A 269 -5.65 31.09 -22.33
N ALA A 270 -5.02 30.18 -21.60
CA ALA A 270 -3.56 30.08 -21.56
C ALA A 270 -2.93 29.69 -22.91
N ALA A 271 -2.03 30.52 -23.42
CA ALA A 271 -1.42 30.40 -24.75
C ALA A 271 -0.22 29.45 -24.83
N LEU A 272 -0.08 28.49 -23.89
CA LEU A 272 1.12 27.67 -23.66
C LEU A 272 1.53 26.72 -24.80
N LEU A 273 0.71 26.60 -25.85
CA LEU A 273 0.86 25.59 -26.90
C LEU A 273 0.76 26.18 -28.31
N ASN A 274 0.48 27.47 -28.44
CA ASN A 274 0.37 28.17 -29.71
C ASN A 274 1.19 29.47 -29.71
N PRO A 275 2.42 29.45 -30.24
CA PRO A 275 3.24 30.67 -30.36
C PRO A 275 2.60 31.78 -31.21
N GLY A 276 1.61 31.45 -32.04
CA GLY A 276 0.88 32.39 -32.88
C GLY A 276 -0.40 32.94 -32.26
N PHE A 277 -0.65 32.72 -30.96
CA PHE A 277 -1.89 33.17 -30.29
C PHE A 277 -2.05 34.70 -30.30
N LYS A 278 -0.98 35.45 -29.99
CA LYS A 278 -0.87 36.90 -30.19
C LYS A 278 0.28 37.21 -31.14
N ALA A 279 0.17 38.33 -31.87
CA ALA A 279 1.27 38.83 -32.68
C ALA A 279 2.39 39.40 -31.80
N LEU A 280 3.66 39.25 -32.21
CA LEU A 280 4.82 39.79 -31.48
C LEU A 280 4.74 41.31 -31.28
N THR A 281 4.07 42.00 -32.19
CA THR A 281 3.74 43.44 -32.10
C THR A 281 2.72 43.78 -31.01
N GLN A 282 1.92 42.81 -30.56
CA GLN A 282 0.99 42.94 -29.43
C GLN A 282 1.66 42.52 -28.10
N ILE A 283 2.72 41.70 -28.14
CA ILE A 283 3.48 41.31 -26.94
C ILE A 283 4.40 42.46 -26.47
N VAL A 284 4.83 43.34 -27.38
CA VAL A 284 5.73 44.47 -27.09
C VAL A 284 5.01 45.82 -27.10
N GLN A 285 5.20 46.61 -26.06
CA GLN A 285 4.66 47.95 -25.87
C GLN A 285 5.78 48.89 -25.42
N ASP A 286 5.93 50.06 -26.06
CA ASP A 286 6.99 51.04 -25.79
C ASP A 286 8.42 50.46 -25.71
N ASP A 287 8.71 49.52 -26.63
CA ASP A 287 9.96 48.74 -26.73
C ASP A 287 10.27 47.87 -25.49
N VAL A 288 9.25 47.52 -24.68
CA VAL A 288 9.29 46.59 -23.54
C VAL A 288 8.30 45.43 -23.75
N PHE A 289 8.66 44.21 -23.36
CA PHE A 289 7.74 43.06 -23.40
C PHE A 289 6.78 43.06 -22.21
N ARG A 290 5.49 42.86 -22.49
CA ARG A 290 4.50 42.46 -21.49
C ARG A 290 4.84 41.05 -21.00
N GLU A 291 5.06 40.89 -19.69
CA GLU A 291 5.62 39.65 -19.12
C GLU A 291 4.68 38.45 -19.33
N PHE A 292 3.38 38.66 -19.19
CA PHE A 292 2.35 37.63 -19.31
C PHE A 292 2.34 36.96 -20.67
N GLU A 293 2.28 37.75 -21.75
CA GLU A 293 2.29 37.25 -23.11
C GLU A 293 3.66 36.66 -23.47
N PHE A 294 4.76 37.32 -23.06
CA PHE A 294 6.10 36.90 -23.45
C PHE A 294 6.53 35.57 -22.83
N ARG A 295 6.29 35.37 -21.53
CA ARG A 295 6.58 34.12 -20.83
C ARG A 295 5.82 32.94 -21.45
N GLN A 296 4.56 33.15 -21.85
CA GLN A 296 3.76 32.13 -22.54
C GLN A 296 4.24 31.86 -23.97
N TYR A 297 4.63 32.89 -24.72
CA TYR A 297 5.20 32.75 -26.07
C TYR A 297 6.45 31.87 -26.08
N ILE A 298 7.40 32.13 -25.17
CA ILE A 298 8.63 31.34 -25.05
C ILE A 298 8.31 29.88 -24.70
N PHE A 299 7.42 29.65 -23.73
CA PHE A 299 7.00 28.30 -23.38
C PHE A 299 6.31 27.57 -24.54
N ALA A 300 5.46 28.26 -25.31
CA ALA A 300 4.82 27.69 -26.48
C ALA A 300 5.83 27.31 -27.58
N CYS A 301 6.90 28.10 -27.76
CA CYS A 301 8.00 27.76 -28.67
C CYS A 301 8.77 26.51 -28.19
N GLN A 302 9.12 26.43 -26.90
CA GLN A 302 9.74 25.25 -26.29
C GLN A 302 8.85 24.01 -26.48
N ALA A 303 7.55 24.09 -26.16
CA ALA A 303 6.60 22.99 -26.28
C ALA A 303 6.44 22.51 -27.73
N LYS A 304 6.32 23.42 -28.70
CA LYS A 304 6.28 23.11 -30.14
C LYS A 304 7.49 22.31 -30.59
N LEU A 305 8.70 22.68 -30.14
CA LEU A 305 9.94 21.98 -30.47
C LEU A 305 10.02 20.61 -29.79
N LEU A 306 9.63 20.52 -28.52
CA LEU A 306 9.59 19.25 -27.79
C LEU A 306 8.61 18.23 -28.41
N PHE A 307 7.47 18.69 -28.96
CA PHE A 307 6.59 17.81 -29.75
C PHE A 307 7.23 17.37 -31.07
N LYS A 308 7.96 18.25 -31.77
CA LYS A 308 8.75 17.86 -32.97
C LYS A 308 9.88 16.88 -32.64
N LEU A 309 10.40 16.92 -31.42
CA LEU A 309 11.39 15.96 -30.88
C LEU A 309 10.77 14.68 -30.29
N SER A 310 9.45 14.50 -30.37
CA SER A 310 8.72 13.37 -29.76
C SER A 310 8.95 13.22 -28.25
N ARG A 311 9.03 14.35 -27.52
CA ARG A 311 9.26 14.42 -26.05
C ARG A 311 8.03 14.94 -25.27
N PRO A 312 6.80 14.35 -25.42
CA PRO A 312 5.58 14.88 -24.79
C PRO A 312 5.60 14.84 -23.25
N ILE A 313 6.35 13.89 -22.66
CA ILE A 313 6.50 13.77 -21.20
C ILE A 313 7.24 14.99 -20.63
N GLU A 314 8.23 15.50 -21.35
CA GLU A 314 8.96 16.70 -20.95
C GLU A 314 8.11 17.96 -21.11
N VAL A 315 7.23 18.03 -22.11
CA VAL A 315 6.22 19.10 -22.20
C VAL A 315 5.30 19.08 -20.98
N ALA A 316 4.85 17.90 -20.53
CA ALA A 316 4.05 17.78 -19.31
C ALA A 316 4.85 18.20 -18.05
N ALA A 317 6.11 17.79 -17.93
CA ALA A 317 6.97 18.13 -16.80
C ALA A 317 7.30 19.63 -16.71
N ARG A 318 7.81 20.20 -17.81
CA ARG A 318 8.10 21.64 -17.92
C ARG A 318 6.82 22.47 -17.81
N GLY A 319 5.72 22.02 -18.41
CA GLY A 319 4.42 22.69 -18.35
C GLY A 319 3.82 22.73 -16.95
N HIS A 320 3.84 21.62 -16.21
CA HIS A 320 3.42 21.60 -14.81
C HIS A 320 4.28 22.55 -13.95
N ALA A 321 5.61 22.51 -14.11
CA ALA A 321 6.51 23.42 -13.40
C ALA A 321 6.27 24.89 -13.77
N PHE A 322 6.06 25.20 -15.05
CA PHE A 322 5.72 26.55 -15.54
C PHE A 322 4.40 27.04 -14.94
N VAL A 323 3.33 26.25 -14.99
CA VAL A 323 2.01 26.64 -14.46
C VAL A 323 2.06 26.87 -12.94
N VAL A 324 2.73 26.01 -12.18
CA VAL A 324 2.88 26.18 -10.72
C VAL A 324 3.75 27.40 -10.38
N GLY A 325 4.82 27.65 -11.13
CA GLY A 325 5.68 28.82 -10.96
C GLY A 325 4.95 30.12 -11.33
N PHE A 326 4.37 30.16 -12.52
CA PHE A 326 3.69 31.34 -13.07
C PHE A 326 2.38 31.65 -12.34
N SER A 327 1.69 30.66 -11.76
CA SER A 327 0.58 30.91 -10.83
C SER A 327 0.99 31.70 -9.58
N LYS A 328 2.28 31.70 -9.18
CA LYS A 328 2.79 32.56 -8.11
C LYS A 328 3.00 33.99 -8.62
N THR A 329 3.55 34.16 -9.81
CA THR A 329 3.67 35.48 -10.48
C THR A 329 2.29 36.14 -10.66
N LEU A 330 1.29 35.38 -11.15
CA LEU A 330 -0.09 35.85 -11.26
C LEU A 330 -0.71 36.25 -9.92
N ALA A 331 -0.28 35.65 -8.80
CA ALA A 331 -0.74 36.04 -7.47
C ALA A 331 -0.12 37.37 -6.99
N LEU A 332 1.06 37.75 -7.48
CA LEU A 332 1.67 39.07 -7.20
C LEU A 332 0.95 40.19 -7.96
N HIS A 333 0.43 39.90 -9.15
CA HIS A 333 -0.30 40.84 -10.03
C HIS A 333 -1.84 40.73 -9.91
N GLU A 334 -2.35 40.01 -8.90
CA GLU A 334 -3.79 39.76 -8.70
C GLU A 334 -4.62 41.05 -8.46
N ASN A 335 -3.96 42.14 -8.08
CA ASN A 335 -4.58 43.47 -7.92
C ASN A 335 -4.89 44.18 -9.25
N SER A 336 -4.17 43.87 -10.32
CA SER A 336 -4.34 44.51 -11.65
C SER A 336 -5.08 43.64 -12.65
N LEU A 337 -5.14 42.33 -12.42
CA LEU A 337 -5.77 41.35 -13.31
C LEU A 337 -7.29 41.25 -13.09
N PRO A 338 -8.06 40.73 -14.07
CA PRO A 338 -9.49 40.47 -13.91
C PRO A 338 -9.83 39.56 -12.72
N PHE A 339 -11.07 39.63 -12.25
CA PHE A 339 -11.53 38.86 -11.08
C PHE A 339 -11.35 37.35 -11.31
N CYS A 340 -10.61 36.70 -10.40
CA CYS A 340 -10.25 35.28 -10.47
C CYS A 340 -9.47 34.83 -11.73
N PHE A 341 -8.85 35.76 -12.45
CA PHE A 341 -8.06 35.46 -13.66
C PHE A 341 -7.01 34.35 -13.45
N ARG A 342 -6.30 34.34 -12.32
CA ARG A 342 -5.33 33.28 -11.97
C ARG A 342 -5.96 31.89 -11.94
N GLU A 343 -7.14 31.76 -11.32
CA GLU A 343 -7.86 30.49 -11.22
C GLU A 343 -8.29 30.00 -12.61
N VAL A 344 -8.84 30.89 -13.43
CA VAL A 344 -9.26 30.60 -14.83
C VAL A 344 -8.06 30.20 -15.69
N TRP A 345 -6.99 31.01 -15.69
CA TRP A 345 -5.80 30.75 -16.49
C TRP A 345 -5.10 29.44 -16.13
N VAL A 346 -5.03 29.07 -14.84
CA VAL A 346 -4.44 27.79 -14.43
C VAL A 346 -5.30 26.60 -14.91
N ILE A 347 -6.64 26.73 -14.91
CA ILE A 347 -7.54 25.71 -15.43
C ILE A 347 -7.34 25.52 -16.93
N THR A 348 -7.36 26.61 -17.72
CA THR A 348 -7.18 26.55 -19.18
C THR A 348 -5.77 26.05 -19.55
N ALA A 349 -4.74 26.46 -18.81
CA ALA A 349 -3.37 25.95 -18.97
C ALA A 349 -3.25 24.44 -18.74
N CYS A 350 -3.77 23.93 -17.61
CA CYS A 350 -3.72 22.50 -17.30
C CYS A 350 -4.49 21.68 -18.34
N LEU A 351 -5.70 22.11 -18.72
CA LEU A 351 -6.51 21.41 -19.71
C LEU A 351 -5.87 21.39 -21.10
N GLY A 352 -5.27 22.51 -21.53
CA GLY A 352 -4.51 22.57 -22.78
C GLY A 352 -3.33 21.60 -22.78
N LEU A 353 -2.51 21.62 -21.72
CA LEU A 353 -1.36 20.73 -21.54
C LEU A 353 -1.79 19.26 -21.57
N ILE A 354 -2.80 18.88 -20.79
CA ILE A 354 -3.36 17.51 -20.74
C ILE A 354 -3.77 17.06 -22.16
N LYS A 355 -4.59 17.87 -22.85
CA LYS A 355 -5.12 17.54 -24.19
C LYS A 355 -4.00 17.32 -25.20
N SER A 356 -3.05 18.24 -25.31
CA SER A 356 -1.97 18.14 -26.31
C SER A 356 -0.95 17.07 -25.97
N THR A 357 -0.53 16.95 -24.71
CA THR A 357 0.43 15.91 -24.31
C THR A 357 -0.14 14.50 -24.45
N THR A 358 -1.43 14.30 -24.14
CA THR A 358 -2.12 13.03 -24.39
C THR A 358 -2.25 12.74 -25.89
N SER A 359 -2.55 13.74 -26.72
CA SER A 359 -2.70 13.56 -28.17
C SER A 359 -1.38 13.24 -28.89
N HIS A 360 -0.24 13.67 -28.34
CA HIS A 360 1.09 13.41 -28.85
C HIS A 360 1.82 12.25 -28.15
N TYR A 361 1.17 11.56 -27.21
CA TYR A 361 1.72 10.38 -26.55
C TYR A 361 1.20 9.12 -27.25
N ASP A 362 2.09 8.44 -27.97
CA ASP A 362 1.78 7.23 -28.74
C ASP A 362 1.79 5.93 -27.90
N GLY A 363 2.25 6.00 -26.65
CA GLY A 363 2.41 4.85 -25.75
C GLY A 363 3.46 3.82 -26.20
N GLY A 364 4.23 4.14 -27.25
CA GLY A 364 5.21 3.25 -27.85
C GLY A 364 6.64 3.62 -27.46
N ALA A 365 7.50 2.62 -27.22
CA ALA A 365 8.94 2.78 -27.02
C ALA A 365 9.40 3.64 -25.80
N VAL A 366 8.54 3.86 -24.81
CA VAL A 366 8.87 4.55 -23.55
C VAL A 366 9.15 3.54 -22.42
N SER A 367 10.08 3.83 -21.50
CA SER A 367 10.34 2.96 -20.34
C SER A 367 9.17 2.96 -19.35
N VAL A 368 8.94 1.84 -18.65
CA VAL A 368 7.84 1.71 -17.66
C VAL A 368 7.88 2.81 -16.58
N ASP A 369 9.07 3.24 -16.19
CA ASP A 369 9.24 4.31 -15.20
C ASP A 369 8.83 5.68 -15.77
N SER A 370 9.16 5.94 -17.04
CA SER A 370 8.78 7.17 -17.75
C SER A 370 7.29 7.22 -18.08
N GLU A 371 6.66 6.08 -18.39
CA GLU A 371 5.20 5.98 -18.54
C GLU A 371 4.50 6.30 -17.20
N LYS A 372 4.96 5.73 -16.09
CA LYS A 372 4.39 6.03 -14.76
C LYS A 372 4.60 7.48 -14.34
N GLU A 373 5.73 8.07 -14.71
CA GLU A 373 6.00 9.50 -14.49
C GLU A 373 5.09 10.38 -15.34
N PHE A 374 4.80 10.00 -16.60
CA PHE A 374 3.83 10.68 -17.43
C PHE A 374 2.43 10.67 -16.79
N TYR A 375 1.93 9.52 -16.33
CA TYR A 375 0.64 9.47 -15.63
C TYR A 375 0.67 10.22 -14.29
N ARG A 376 1.81 10.25 -13.58
CA ARG A 376 1.96 11.10 -12.37
C ARG A 376 1.75 12.58 -12.70
N LEU A 377 2.38 13.06 -13.77
CA LEU A 377 2.27 14.45 -14.25
C LEU A 377 0.87 14.79 -14.77
N GLN A 378 0.20 13.87 -15.48
CA GLN A 378 -1.21 14.04 -15.85
C GLN A 378 -2.10 14.15 -14.60
N GLY A 379 -1.88 13.29 -13.60
CA GLY A 379 -2.58 13.33 -12.31
C GLY A 379 -2.42 14.68 -11.60
N ASP A 380 -1.20 15.20 -11.55
CA ASP A 380 -0.91 16.53 -10.97
C ASP A 380 -1.60 17.67 -11.72
N LEU A 381 -1.60 17.66 -13.05
CA LEU A 381 -2.30 18.67 -13.87
C LEU A 381 -3.83 18.63 -13.67
N TYR A 382 -4.43 17.43 -13.63
CA TYR A 382 -5.85 17.27 -13.33
C TYR A 382 -6.17 17.71 -11.89
N SER A 383 -5.33 17.35 -10.92
CA SER A 383 -5.48 17.73 -9.52
C SER A 383 -5.42 19.24 -9.32
N LEU A 384 -4.45 19.92 -9.94
CA LEU A 384 -4.33 21.38 -9.90
C LEU A 384 -5.54 22.07 -10.54
N CYS A 385 -5.98 21.60 -11.71
CA CYS A 385 -7.18 22.08 -12.38
C CYS A 385 -8.43 21.94 -11.51
N ARG A 386 -8.66 20.74 -10.95
CA ARG A 386 -9.75 20.40 -10.02
C ARG A 386 -9.78 21.35 -8.81
N ILE A 387 -8.64 21.57 -8.15
CA ILE A 387 -8.56 22.44 -6.96
C ILE A 387 -8.91 23.89 -7.31
N LYS A 388 -8.45 24.40 -8.46
CA LYS A 388 -8.81 25.75 -8.93
C LYS A 388 -10.29 25.85 -9.30
N PHE A 389 -10.85 24.81 -9.94
CA PHE A 389 -12.26 24.77 -10.33
C PHE A 389 -13.19 24.76 -9.10
N MET A 390 -12.87 23.99 -8.07
CA MET A 390 -13.58 24.03 -6.78
C MET A 390 -13.60 25.44 -6.16
N ARG A 391 -12.49 26.19 -6.24
CA ARG A 391 -12.43 27.55 -5.68
C ARG A 391 -13.41 28.49 -6.36
N LEU A 392 -13.52 28.41 -7.69
CA LEU A 392 -14.53 29.18 -8.43
C LEU A 392 -15.94 28.80 -7.98
N ALA A 393 -16.22 27.51 -7.77
CA ALA A 393 -17.49 27.03 -7.24
C ALA A 393 -17.84 27.61 -5.87
N TYR A 394 -16.88 27.64 -4.93
CA TYR A 394 -17.06 28.26 -3.62
C TYR A 394 -17.32 29.78 -3.70
N LEU A 395 -16.77 30.47 -4.70
CA LEU A 395 -16.97 31.90 -4.90
C LEU A 395 -18.35 32.24 -5.49
N ILE A 396 -18.91 31.40 -6.36
CA ILE A 396 -20.25 31.59 -6.97
C ILE A 396 -21.39 30.90 -6.20
N GLY A 397 -21.07 30.24 -5.08
CA GLY A 397 -22.03 29.62 -4.15
C GLY A 397 -22.32 28.14 -4.40
N TYR A 398 -21.77 27.52 -5.45
CA TYR A 398 -21.89 26.07 -5.69
C TYR A 398 -21.01 25.23 -4.76
N GLY A 399 -20.04 25.82 -4.05
CA GLY A 399 -19.17 25.10 -3.12
C GLY A 399 -19.88 24.39 -1.96
N VAL A 400 -21.13 24.78 -1.64
CA VAL A 400 -21.97 24.10 -0.63
C VAL A 400 -22.42 22.71 -1.11
N GLU A 401 -22.54 22.53 -2.43
CA GLU A 401 -22.99 21.29 -3.07
C GLU A 401 -21.87 20.25 -3.20
N ILE A 402 -20.60 20.66 -3.01
CA ILE A 402 -19.41 19.80 -3.02
C ILE A 402 -19.27 19.12 -1.65
N GLU A 403 -19.16 17.79 -1.66
CA GLU A 403 -19.00 17.04 -0.41
C GLU A 403 -17.69 17.35 0.32
N LYS A 404 -17.77 17.40 1.64
CA LYS A 404 -16.70 17.84 2.53
C LYS A 404 -15.73 16.71 2.86
N SER A 405 -14.91 16.31 1.88
CA SER A 405 -13.83 15.35 2.13
C SER A 405 -12.67 16.01 2.93
N PRO A 406 -11.87 15.23 3.68
CA PRO A 406 -10.61 15.71 4.27
C PRO A 406 -9.62 16.24 3.23
N VAL A 407 -9.66 15.67 2.02
CA VAL A 407 -8.82 16.02 0.87
C VAL A 407 -9.19 17.38 0.29
N ASN A 408 -10.49 17.63 0.12
CA ASN A 408 -11.06 18.93 -0.23
C ASN A 408 -10.67 19.98 0.81
N SER A 409 -10.74 19.61 2.08
CA SER A 409 -10.43 20.48 3.22
C SER A 409 -8.95 20.89 3.24
N ALA A 410 -8.03 19.93 3.07
CA ALA A 410 -6.61 20.21 2.91
C ALA A 410 -6.33 21.06 1.65
N SER A 411 -6.87 20.66 0.49
CA SER A 411 -6.62 21.34 -0.78
C SER A 411 -7.08 22.80 -0.81
N LEU A 412 -8.22 23.09 -0.17
CA LEU A 412 -8.78 24.45 -0.11
C LEU A 412 -8.11 25.31 0.97
N SER A 413 -7.71 24.72 2.12
CA SER A 413 -7.06 25.46 3.21
C SER A 413 -5.58 25.77 2.98
N MET A 414 -4.85 24.94 2.22
CA MET A 414 -3.41 25.11 1.98
C MET A 414 -3.04 26.20 0.96
N LEU A 415 -4.03 26.85 0.33
CA LEU A 415 -3.81 27.88 -0.70
C LEU A 415 -4.45 29.21 -0.30
N PRO A 416 -3.83 30.37 -0.58
CA PRO A 416 -4.43 31.68 -0.33
C PRO A 416 -5.65 31.88 -1.24
N TRP A 417 -6.82 32.20 -0.68
CA TRP A 417 -8.03 32.55 -1.44
C TRP A 417 -7.80 33.76 -2.35
N PRO A 418 -8.57 33.95 -3.43
CA PRO A 418 -8.37 35.09 -4.31
C PRO A 418 -8.46 36.45 -3.60
N LYS A 419 -7.52 37.33 -3.92
CA LYS A 419 -7.31 38.65 -3.33
C LYS A 419 -7.38 39.76 -4.39
N PRO A 420 -8.54 39.97 -5.06
CA PRO A 420 -8.69 41.09 -5.98
C PRO A 420 -8.51 42.42 -5.23
N ALA A 421 -8.01 43.48 -5.87
CA ALA A 421 -7.82 44.77 -5.19
C ALA A 421 -9.12 45.33 -4.60
N ILE A 422 -10.22 45.21 -5.35
CA ILE A 422 -11.58 45.61 -4.97
C ILE A 422 -12.49 44.40 -5.19
N TRP A 423 -13.40 44.12 -4.27
CA TRP A 423 -14.41 43.08 -4.48
C TRP A 423 -15.46 43.52 -5.50
N PRO A 424 -15.89 42.67 -6.45
CA PRO A 424 -16.91 43.02 -7.43
C PRO A 424 -18.17 43.66 -6.84
N SER A 425 -18.76 44.58 -7.60
CA SER A 425 -20.05 45.21 -7.25
C SER A 425 -21.23 44.36 -7.73
N ILE A 426 -22.36 44.49 -7.03
CA ILE A 426 -23.62 43.80 -7.39
C ILE A 426 -24.22 44.51 -8.61
N PRO A 427 -24.59 43.79 -9.70
CA PRO A 427 -25.27 44.39 -10.85
C PRO A 427 -26.63 45.01 -10.46
N PRO A 428 -27.07 46.11 -11.08
CA PRO A 428 -28.28 46.82 -10.67
C PRO A 428 -29.57 45.99 -10.77
N ASP A 429 -29.65 45.07 -11.74
CA ASP A 429 -30.85 44.27 -12.01
C ASP A 429 -30.86 42.88 -11.33
N SER A 430 -29.81 42.51 -10.59
CA SER A 430 -29.61 41.13 -10.10
C SER A 430 -30.43 40.73 -8.87
N SER A 431 -31.54 41.42 -8.58
CA SER A 431 -32.36 41.20 -7.38
C SER A 431 -32.99 39.79 -7.33
N ALA A 432 -33.40 39.26 -8.48
CA ALA A 432 -33.92 37.91 -8.60
C ALA A 432 -32.85 36.83 -8.33
N GLU A 433 -31.64 37.02 -8.87
CA GLU A 433 -30.49 36.12 -8.66
C GLU A 433 -30.06 36.10 -7.19
N VAL A 434 -30.04 37.26 -6.52
CA VAL A 434 -29.75 37.35 -5.08
C VAL A 434 -30.80 36.60 -4.25
N MET A 435 -32.08 36.72 -4.60
CA MET A 435 -33.18 35.99 -3.96
C MET A 435 -33.06 34.47 -4.19
N GLU A 436 -32.64 34.04 -5.39
CA GLU A 436 -32.41 32.63 -5.70
C GLU A 436 -31.24 32.05 -4.91
N LYS A 437 -30.08 32.70 -4.91
CA LYS A 437 -28.91 32.28 -4.10
C LYS A 437 -29.22 32.32 -2.60
N GLU A 438 -29.98 33.31 -2.12
CA GLU A 438 -30.43 33.35 -0.71
C GLU A 438 -31.37 32.20 -0.38
N LYS A 439 -32.29 31.85 -1.29
CA LYS A 439 -33.13 30.65 -1.16
C LYS A 439 -32.30 29.37 -1.16
N MET A 440 -31.29 29.23 -2.03
CA MET A 440 -30.37 28.07 -2.02
C MET A 440 -29.65 27.93 -0.67
N ILE A 441 -29.06 29.01 -0.15
CA ILE A 441 -28.37 29.02 1.16
C ILE A 441 -29.33 28.68 2.31
N LEU A 442 -30.60 29.07 2.24
CA LEU A 442 -31.61 28.73 3.24
C LEU A 442 -32.19 27.31 3.07
N GLN A 443 -32.15 26.77 1.86
CA GLN A 443 -32.62 25.41 1.53
C GLN A 443 -31.55 24.34 1.64
N SER A 444 -30.26 24.71 1.73
CA SER A 444 -29.14 23.80 2.01
C SER A 444 -29.17 23.27 3.45
N LYS A 445 -30.19 22.48 3.76
CA LYS A 445 -30.24 21.65 4.98
C LYS A 445 -29.21 20.54 4.83
N SER A 446 -28.37 20.36 5.84
CA SER A 446 -27.53 19.18 5.94
C SER A 446 -28.39 17.92 5.87
N ARG A 447 -28.09 17.02 4.94
CA ARG A 447 -28.70 15.68 4.90
C ARG A 447 -28.58 15.02 6.27
N GLU A 448 -29.66 14.39 6.72
CA GLU A 448 -29.64 13.55 7.91
C GLU A 448 -28.74 12.35 7.62
N LYS A 449 -27.49 12.38 8.12
CA LYS A 449 -26.54 11.26 7.98
C LYS A 449 -27.03 10.08 8.79
N LEU A 450 -26.77 8.86 8.31
CA LEU A 450 -26.96 7.63 9.08
C LEU A 450 -26.33 7.77 10.50
N PHE A 451 -27.08 7.30 11.51
CA PHE A 451 -26.76 7.42 12.94
C PHE A 451 -26.73 8.84 13.53
N ASN A 452 -27.14 9.89 12.79
CA ASN A 452 -27.11 11.30 13.23
C ASN A 452 -25.69 11.79 13.63
N ILE A 453 -24.65 11.28 12.95
CA ILE A 453 -23.27 11.68 13.23
C ILE A 453 -23.01 13.09 12.68
N TYR A 454 -23.01 14.08 13.58
CA TYR A 454 -22.74 15.48 13.26
C TYR A 454 -21.31 15.86 13.65
N ARG A 455 -20.34 15.44 12.82
CA ARG A 455 -18.96 15.94 12.97
C ARG A 455 -18.88 17.41 12.61
N LYS A 456 -18.12 18.18 13.40
CA LYS A 456 -17.87 19.59 13.14
C LYS A 456 -17.16 19.69 11.78
N PRO A 457 -17.76 20.33 10.76
CA PRO A 457 -17.15 20.37 9.45
C PRO A 457 -15.80 21.07 9.55
N LEU A 458 -14.78 20.48 8.92
CA LEU A 458 -13.51 21.16 8.72
C LEU A 458 -13.79 22.55 8.08
N PRO A 459 -13.05 23.59 8.48
CA PRO A 459 -13.22 24.93 7.93
C PRO A 459 -12.71 24.99 6.48
N LEU A 460 -13.52 24.43 5.57
CA LEU A 460 -13.46 24.59 4.11
C LEU A 460 -13.74 26.02 3.65
N GLU A 461 -14.17 26.87 4.59
CA GLU A 461 -14.07 28.33 4.56
C GLU A 461 -15.03 29.10 3.63
N PRO A 462 -16.11 29.65 4.23
CA PRO A 462 -16.70 30.92 3.77
C PRO A 462 -16.57 32.08 4.78
N SER A 463 -16.05 31.85 5.99
CA SER A 463 -15.99 32.85 7.08
C SER A 463 -14.96 33.97 6.85
N LEU A 464 -13.78 33.64 6.33
CA LEU A 464 -12.83 34.58 5.76
C LEU A 464 -13.38 35.18 4.46
N LEU A 465 -14.04 34.43 3.59
CA LEU A 465 -14.57 34.98 2.32
C LEU A 465 -15.52 36.16 2.56
N LEU A 466 -16.56 35.96 3.39
CA LEU A 466 -17.51 37.02 3.75
C LEU A 466 -16.84 38.21 4.44
N ARG A 467 -15.87 37.94 5.32
CA ARG A 467 -15.12 38.97 6.06
C ARG A 467 -14.19 39.77 5.14
N GLU A 468 -13.50 39.10 4.23
CA GLU A 468 -12.47 39.65 3.37
C GLU A 468 -13.06 40.40 2.18
N ALA A 469 -14.14 39.90 1.58
CA ALA A 469 -14.91 40.63 0.56
C ALA A 469 -15.41 41.98 1.11
N ASN A 470 -16.00 41.96 2.32
CA ASN A 470 -16.43 43.18 3.00
C ASN A 470 -15.27 44.08 3.46
N ARG A 471 -14.14 43.50 3.90
CA ARG A 471 -12.91 44.27 4.20
C ARG A 471 -12.40 45.01 2.96
N ARG A 472 -12.31 44.34 1.81
CA ARG A 472 -11.85 44.93 0.55
C ARG A 472 -12.80 45.98 -0.01
N ARG A 473 -14.10 45.81 0.17
CA ARG A 473 -15.09 46.87 -0.11
C ARG A 473 -14.90 48.09 0.81
N ALA A 474 -14.64 47.87 2.10
CA ALA A 474 -14.47 48.96 3.08
C ALA A 474 -13.21 49.82 2.87
N PHE A 475 -12.15 49.29 2.23
CA PHE A 475 -10.95 50.06 1.87
C PHE A 475 -11.24 51.24 0.90
N LEU A 476 -12.38 51.25 0.20
CA LEU A 476 -12.83 52.42 -0.59
C LEU A 476 -13.50 53.52 0.27
N SER A 477 -14.00 53.20 1.47
CA SER A 477 -14.70 54.14 2.36
C SER A 477 -13.72 54.90 3.30
N VAL A 478 -12.50 54.38 3.50
CA VAL A 478 -11.46 55.03 4.32
C VAL A 478 -10.17 55.20 3.51
N GLY A 479 -9.89 56.43 3.08
CA GLY A 479 -8.77 56.78 2.19
C GLY A 479 -7.38 56.71 2.82
N ASN A 480 -6.94 55.52 3.26
CA ASN A 480 -5.60 55.25 3.77
C ASN A 480 -4.79 54.38 2.79
N LEU A 481 -4.09 55.01 1.84
CA LEU A 481 -3.27 54.36 0.82
C LEU A 481 -1.85 53.94 1.33
N SER A 482 -1.68 53.73 2.64
CA SER A 482 -0.34 53.65 3.27
C SER A 482 0.06 52.27 3.83
N GLU A 483 -0.80 51.26 3.78
CA GLU A 483 -0.52 49.90 4.27
C GLU A 483 -0.42 48.86 3.13
N LEU A 484 0.10 49.30 1.97
CA LEU A 484 0.29 48.45 0.78
C LEU A 484 1.62 47.68 0.74
N TYR A 485 2.42 47.76 1.81
CA TYR A 485 3.67 47.01 2.00
C TYR A 485 3.58 46.13 3.24
N ASP A 486 3.12 44.89 3.07
CA ASP A 486 3.39 43.83 4.04
C ASP A 486 4.89 43.49 3.95
N SER A 487 5.63 43.76 5.02
CA SER A 487 7.05 43.41 5.13
C SER A 487 7.23 41.90 5.20
N ALA A 488 7.75 41.30 4.15
CA ALA A 488 8.31 39.95 4.22
C ALA A 488 9.72 40.01 4.80
N ASP A 489 9.90 39.43 5.99
CA ASP A 489 11.19 38.86 6.42
C ASP A 489 10.94 37.82 7.53
N GLY A 490 11.79 36.80 7.62
CA GLY A 490 11.53 35.59 8.40
C GLY A 490 12.48 35.32 9.57
N SER A 491 12.11 34.30 10.36
CA SER A 491 12.97 33.51 11.26
C SER A 491 13.83 34.24 12.31
N GLY A 492 13.45 34.12 13.59
CA GLY A 492 14.35 34.32 14.71
C GLY A 492 13.74 33.93 16.06
N LEU A 493 14.39 33.02 16.80
CA LEU A 493 14.14 32.81 18.23
C LEU A 493 14.80 33.94 19.02
N ASP A 494 14.11 34.55 19.98
CA ASP A 494 14.51 34.54 21.40
C ASP A 494 13.57 35.36 22.31
N ALA A 495 13.75 35.20 23.63
CA ALA A 495 12.76 35.55 24.66
C ALA A 495 12.86 36.99 25.23
N ASN A 496 11.75 37.42 25.85
CA ASN A 496 11.61 38.50 26.84
C ASN A 496 11.98 39.95 26.44
N SER A 497 10.99 40.85 26.44
CA SER A 497 10.78 41.69 27.65
C SER A 497 9.57 42.65 27.59
N LYS A 498 8.99 42.87 28.79
CA LYS A 498 8.24 44.05 29.27
C LYS A 498 6.91 44.46 28.61
N LEU A 499 5.82 44.13 29.32
CA LEU A 499 4.60 44.96 29.36
C LEU A 499 4.92 46.39 29.82
N SER A 500 4.17 47.36 29.29
CA SER A 500 3.64 48.48 30.08
C SER A 500 2.25 48.93 29.53
N PRO A 501 1.35 49.51 30.36
CA PRO A 501 -0.10 49.47 30.10
C PRO A 501 -0.78 50.86 29.98
N ASN A 502 -2.13 50.86 29.80
CA ASN A 502 -3.06 52.03 29.70
C ASN A 502 -3.04 52.74 28.33
N ARG A 503 -4.12 53.27 27.71
CA ARG A 503 -5.58 53.47 28.00
C ARG A 503 -6.27 53.83 26.64
N SER A 504 -7.59 53.77 26.40
CA SER A 504 -8.74 53.08 27.02
C SER A 504 -10.05 53.36 26.25
N ALA A 505 -10.97 52.37 26.22
CA ALA A 505 -12.43 52.50 26.06
C ALA A 505 -13.04 53.20 24.81
N SER A 506 -13.63 52.41 23.91
CA SER A 506 -15.01 52.58 23.35
C SER A 506 -15.30 51.41 22.37
N ASN A 507 -16.53 50.96 22.12
CA ASN A 507 -17.76 51.01 22.91
C ASN A 507 -18.58 49.76 22.55
N PHE A 508 -19.23 49.10 23.52
CA PHE A 508 -20.29 48.15 23.21
C PHE A 508 -21.51 48.92 22.70
N MET A 509 -22.04 48.57 21.53
CA MET A 509 -23.46 48.79 21.20
C MET A 509 -24.04 47.58 20.47
N ALA A 510 -24.77 46.75 21.22
CA ALA A 510 -25.86 46.00 20.64
C ALA A 510 -27.02 46.97 20.35
N ARG A 511 -27.58 46.92 19.14
CA ARG A 511 -28.94 47.43 18.87
C ARG A 511 -29.68 46.48 17.94
N THR A 512 -30.68 45.82 18.51
CA THR A 512 -31.87 45.37 17.79
C THR A 512 -32.61 46.56 17.21
N LEU A 513 -33.30 46.37 16.07
CA LEU A 513 -34.63 46.95 15.83
C LEU A 513 -35.23 46.42 14.52
N SER A 514 -36.47 45.93 14.62
CA SER A 514 -37.40 45.73 13.50
C SER A 514 -38.18 47.02 13.24
N GLY A 515 -38.40 47.36 11.97
CA GLY A 515 -39.20 48.53 11.53
C GLY A 515 -39.42 48.48 10.01
N PRO A 516 -40.55 48.99 9.49
CA PRO A 516 -41.07 48.57 8.18
C PRO A 516 -40.44 49.28 6.97
N ALA A 517 -40.56 48.63 5.81
CA ALA A 517 -40.07 49.10 4.52
C ALA A 517 -40.86 50.29 3.97
N MET A 518 -40.17 51.24 3.32
CA MET A 518 -40.65 52.01 2.16
C MET A 518 -39.47 52.51 1.31
N SER A 519 -39.70 52.51 -0.01
CA SER A 519 -38.97 53.21 -1.08
C SER A 519 -37.53 52.81 -1.42
N GLU A 520 -37.43 52.23 -2.61
CA GLU A 520 -36.24 52.05 -3.43
C GLU A 520 -35.60 53.40 -3.81
N THR A 521 -34.26 53.46 -3.83
CA THR A 521 -33.40 53.82 -4.98
C THR A 521 -31.97 54.02 -4.46
N SER A 522 -30.98 53.34 -5.06
CA SER A 522 -29.55 53.29 -4.66
C SER A 522 -29.26 52.64 -3.29
N LEU A 523 -28.56 51.51 -3.30
CA LEU A 523 -27.98 50.91 -2.09
C LEU A 523 -26.79 51.76 -1.61
N PRO A 524 -26.72 52.16 -0.33
CA PRO A 524 -25.54 52.85 0.21
C PRO A 524 -24.28 52.00 0.07
N VAL A 525 -23.19 52.61 -0.38
CA VAL A 525 -21.91 51.92 -0.62
C VAL A 525 -21.34 51.31 0.68
N ASP A 526 -21.73 51.85 1.84
CA ASP A 526 -21.22 51.49 3.18
C ASP A 526 -21.92 50.30 3.88
N ARG A 527 -22.98 49.69 3.32
CA ARG A 527 -23.58 48.48 3.91
C ARG A 527 -22.72 47.25 3.57
N PRO A 528 -22.35 46.39 4.55
CA PRO A 528 -21.72 45.11 4.25
C PRO A 528 -22.65 44.19 3.45
N MET A 529 -22.10 43.56 2.41
CA MET A 529 -22.81 42.59 1.58
C MET A 529 -23.15 41.32 2.36
N ARG A 530 -24.32 40.75 2.06
CA ARG A 530 -24.70 39.38 2.43
C ARG A 530 -23.93 38.36 1.58
N LEU A 531 -23.91 37.10 2.02
CA LEU A 531 -23.23 36.03 1.29
C LEU A 531 -23.83 35.77 -0.10
N SER A 532 -25.16 35.82 -0.25
CA SER A 532 -25.84 35.73 -1.56
C SER A 532 -25.44 36.86 -2.51
N GLU A 533 -25.37 38.09 -2.01
CA GLU A 533 -24.93 39.28 -2.76
C GLU A 533 -23.46 39.15 -3.21
N ILE A 534 -22.58 38.60 -2.37
CA ILE A 534 -21.19 38.31 -2.72
C ILE A 534 -21.10 37.25 -3.83
N HIS A 535 -21.89 36.18 -3.76
CA HIS A 535 -21.89 35.13 -4.77
C HIS A 535 -22.37 35.64 -6.14
N VAL A 536 -23.44 36.45 -6.17
CA VAL A 536 -23.94 37.05 -7.43
C VAL A 536 -22.93 38.03 -8.03
N ALA A 537 -22.32 38.90 -7.21
CA ALA A 537 -21.28 39.82 -7.68
C ALA A 537 -20.03 39.08 -8.21
N ALA A 538 -19.61 38.00 -7.53
CA ALA A 538 -18.51 37.15 -7.97
C ALA A 538 -18.84 36.38 -9.26
N GLU A 539 -20.07 35.88 -9.40
CA GLU A 539 -20.51 35.16 -10.60
C GLU A 539 -20.55 36.09 -11.82
N HIS A 540 -21.13 37.29 -11.70
CA HIS A 540 -21.17 38.24 -12.80
C HIS A 540 -19.76 38.73 -13.20
N ALA A 541 -18.86 38.95 -12.26
CA ALA A 541 -17.47 39.29 -12.55
C ALA A 541 -16.71 38.12 -13.20
N LEU A 542 -16.93 36.89 -12.75
CA LEU A 542 -16.32 35.70 -13.36
C LEU A 542 -16.81 35.48 -14.80
N LYS A 543 -18.09 35.73 -15.08
CA LYS A 543 -18.66 35.73 -16.44
C LYS A 543 -18.09 36.81 -17.36
N GLN A 544 -17.45 37.85 -16.81
CA GLN A 544 -16.71 38.87 -17.58
C GLN A 544 -15.24 38.48 -17.79
N THR A 545 -14.66 37.67 -16.90
CA THR A 545 -13.28 37.17 -17.03
C THR A 545 -13.16 36.02 -18.04
N ILE A 546 -14.13 35.11 -18.10
CA ILE A 546 -14.02 33.90 -18.93
C ILE A 546 -14.49 34.18 -20.37
N SER A 547 -13.61 33.93 -21.34
CA SER A 547 -13.89 34.03 -22.77
C SER A 547 -14.22 32.68 -23.44
N ASP A 548 -13.86 31.55 -22.82
CA ASP A 548 -14.14 30.21 -23.34
C ASP A 548 -15.62 29.80 -23.10
N PRO A 549 -16.43 29.58 -24.16
CA PRO A 549 -17.83 29.18 -24.01
C PRO A 549 -17.98 27.79 -23.35
N ASP A 550 -17.09 26.83 -23.62
CA ASP A 550 -17.19 25.49 -23.04
C ASP A 550 -16.97 25.57 -21.53
N PHE A 551 -15.95 26.33 -21.10
CA PHE A 551 -15.72 26.58 -19.67
C PHE A 551 -16.86 27.36 -19.01
N MET A 552 -17.46 28.34 -19.70
CA MET A 552 -18.66 29.04 -19.22
C MET A 552 -19.86 28.11 -19.01
N THR A 553 -20.12 27.14 -19.90
CA THR A 553 -21.20 26.16 -19.68
C THR A 553 -20.98 25.36 -18.39
N SER A 554 -19.74 25.03 -18.05
CA SER A 554 -19.40 24.29 -16.82
C SER A 554 -19.65 25.04 -15.50
N LEU A 555 -19.97 26.34 -15.56
CA LEU A 555 -20.36 27.17 -14.42
C LEU A 555 -21.81 27.67 -14.51
N SER A 556 -22.56 27.27 -15.54
CA SER A 556 -23.92 27.76 -15.81
C SER A 556 -24.98 27.16 -14.88
N SER A 557 -24.81 25.92 -14.43
CA SER A 557 -25.69 25.26 -13.45
C SER A 557 -24.89 24.37 -12.49
N VAL A 558 -25.54 23.89 -11.43
CA VAL A 558 -24.94 22.96 -10.46
C VAL A 558 -24.65 21.60 -11.11
N GLU A 559 -25.54 21.11 -11.98
CA GLU A 559 -25.39 19.79 -12.62
C GLU A 559 -24.20 19.75 -13.59
N GLU A 560 -24.04 20.79 -14.43
CA GLU A 560 -22.92 20.85 -15.38
C GLU A 560 -21.59 21.12 -14.65
N PHE A 561 -21.62 21.88 -13.53
CA PHE A 561 -20.49 21.98 -12.61
C PHE A 561 -20.10 20.62 -12.02
N GLU A 562 -21.05 19.87 -11.47
CA GLU A 562 -20.77 18.56 -10.84
C GLU A 562 -20.27 17.53 -11.86
N LYS A 563 -20.83 17.53 -13.07
CA LYS A 563 -20.33 16.74 -14.20
C LYS A 563 -18.87 17.09 -14.53
N ARG A 564 -18.54 18.38 -14.67
CA ARG A 564 -17.16 18.79 -14.96
C ARG A 564 -16.20 18.50 -13.79
N TYR A 565 -16.65 18.68 -12.56
CA TYR A 565 -15.89 18.34 -11.36
C TYR A 565 -15.62 16.82 -11.27
N MET A 566 -16.61 15.99 -11.61
CA MET A 566 -16.49 14.53 -11.71
C MET A 566 -15.49 14.12 -12.80
N GLU A 567 -15.52 14.75 -13.99
CA GLU A 567 -14.55 14.52 -15.06
C GLU A 567 -13.11 14.83 -14.62
N LEU A 568 -12.88 15.98 -13.98
CA LEU A 568 -11.55 16.36 -13.47
C LEU A 568 -11.07 15.44 -12.35
N THR A 569 -11.97 15.01 -11.45
CA THR A 569 -11.62 14.14 -10.32
C THR A 569 -11.29 12.72 -10.78
N LYS A 570 -12.06 12.16 -11.72
CA LYS A 570 -11.73 10.89 -12.39
C LYS A 570 -10.43 10.98 -13.17
N GLY A 571 -10.24 12.06 -13.93
CA GLY A 571 -8.99 12.33 -14.65
C GLY A 571 -7.76 12.31 -13.74
N ALA A 572 -7.84 12.93 -12.55
CA ALA A 572 -6.77 12.84 -11.55
C ALA A 572 -6.62 11.42 -10.99
N ALA A 573 -7.71 10.78 -10.55
CA ALA A 573 -7.69 9.47 -9.91
C ALA A 573 -7.12 8.38 -10.83
N ASP A 574 -7.65 8.24 -12.06
CA ASP A 574 -7.23 7.22 -13.03
C ASP A 574 -5.75 7.35 -13.40
N ASN A 575 -5.26 8.58 -13.58
CA ASN A 575 -3.85 8.83 -13.84
C ASN A 575 -2.97 8.50 -12.62
N TYR A 576 -3.38 8.85 -11.40
CA TYR A 576 -2.64 8.46 -10.20
C TYR A 576 -2.64 6.94 -9.97
N HIS A 577 -3.72 6.22 -10.26
CA HIS A 577 -3.79 4.75 -10.20
C HIS A 577 -2.80 4.06 -11.15
N ARG A 578 -2.52 4.65 -12.32
CA ARG A 578 -1.54 4.16 -13.30
C ARG A 578 -0.09 4.58 -13.00
N SER A 579 0.10 5.56 -12.10
CA SER A 579 1.40 6.03 -11.65
C SER A 579 1.94 5.25 -10.43
N TRP A 580 3.05 5.74 -9.85
CA TRP A 580 3.53 5.30 -8.53
C TRP A 580 2.65 5.77 -7.35
N TRP A 581 1.82 6.79 -7.56
CA TRP A 581 1.10 7.53 -6.52
C TRP A 581 -0.32 7.01 -6.26
N LYS A 582 -0.51 5.68 -6.29
CA LYS A 582 -1.82 5.02 -6.13
C LYS A 582 -2.63 5.45 -4.90
N ARG A 583 -1.95 5.80 -3.80
CA ARG A 583 -2.57 6.36 -2.59
C ARG A 583 -3.40 7.63 -2.90
N HIS A 584 -2.87 8.53 -3.73
CA HIS A 584 -3.60 9.74 -4.17
C HIS A 584 -4.81 9.39 -5.04
N GLY A 585 -4.70 8.37 -5.90
CA GLY A 585 -5.83 7.88 -6.71
C GLY A 585 -6.96 7.32 -5.85
N VAL A 586 -6.66 6.41 -4.93
CA VAL A 586 -7.65 5.84 -4.00
C VAL A 586 -8.27 6.92 -3.11
N VAL A 587 -7.50 7.90 -2.67
CA VAL A 587 -8.01 9.01 -1.85
C VAL A 587 -9.01 9.88 -2.65
N LEU A 588 -8.83 10.05 -3.96
CA LEU A 588 -9.80 10.72 -4.84
C LEU A 588 -11.00 9.84 -5.22
N ASP A 589 -10.86 8.50 -5.23
CA ASP A 589 -12.00 7.57 -5.38
C ASP A 589 -13.10 7.85 -4.33
N GLY A 590 -12.74 8.32 -3.13
CA GLY A 590 -13.70 8.68 -2.08
C GLY A 590 -14.59 9.89 -2.42
N GLU A 591 -14.10 10.83 -3.22
CA GLU A 591 -14.90 11.97 -3.69
C GLU A 591 -15.76 11.62 -4.90
N ILE A 592 -15.26 10.70 -5.73
CA ILE A 592 -16.04 10.09 -6.79
C ILE A 592 -17.20 9.29 -6.16
N ALA A 593 -16.95 8.60 -5.03
CA ALA A 593 -17.97 7.91 -4.25
C ALA A 593 -19.02 8.85 -3.66
N ALA A 594 -18.59 9.96 -3.05
CA ALA A 594 -19.45 11.04 -2.55
C ALA A 594 -20.43 11.56 -3.62
N LEU A 595 -19.93 11.91 -4.80
CA LEU A 595 -20.77 12.36 -5.91
C LEU A 595 -21.73 11.25 -6.38
N PHE A 596 -21.28 10.00 -6.48
CA PHE A 596 -22.16 8.88 -6.82
C PHE A 596 -23.25 8.67 -5.76
N PHE A 597 -22.93 8.80 -4.47
CA PHE A 597 -23.86 8.70 -3.35
C PHE A 597 -24.91 9.81 -3.35
N LYS A 598 -24.51 11.04 -3.69
CA LYS A 598 -25.43 12.18 -3.91
C LYS A 598 -26.40 11.92 -5.06
N HIS A 599 -25.92 11.35 -6.16
CA HIS A 599 -26.72 11.02 -7.35
C HIS A 599 -27.54 9.71 -7.23
N GLY A 600 -27.50 9.01 -6.10
CA GLY A 600 -28.20 7.74 -5.90
C GLY A 600 -27.58 6.53 -6.62
N ASN A 601 -26.36 6.65 -7.14
CA ASN A 601 -25.61 5.57 -7.80
C ASN A 601 -24.85 4.71 -6.76
N TYR A 602 -25.59 4.14 -5.81
CA TYR A 602 -25.03 3.47 -4.63
C TYR A 602 -24.06 2.32 -4.97
N ASP A 603 -24.30 1.53 -6.02
CA ASP A 603 -23.43 0.43 -6.45
C ASP A 603 -22.00 0.88 -6.84
N LEU A 604 -21.86 2.10 -7.34
CA LEU A 604 -20.56 2.69 -7.70
C LEU A 604 -19.94 3.41 -6.51
N ALA A 605 -20.77 3.99 -5.62
CA ALA A 605 -20.32 4.58 -4.37
C ALA A 605 -19.66 3.52 -3.45
N VAL A 606 -20.31 2.38 -3.23
CA VAL A 606 -19.76 1.27 -2.40
C VAL A 606 -18.37 0.85 -2.90
N LYS A 607 -18.24 0.52 -4.20
CA LYS A 607 -16.96 0.04 -4.78
C LYS A 607 -15.80 1.03 -4.63
N SER A 608 -16.09 2.32 -4.56
CA SER A 608 -15.07 3.35 -4.35
C SER A 608 -14.80 3.60 -2.86
N TYR A 609 -15.85 3.68 -2.03
CA TYR A 609 -15.69 3.81 -0.58
C TYR A 609 -14.99 2.59 0.05
N GLU A 610 -15.25 1.36 -0.41
CA GLU A 610 -14.56 0.15 0.07
C GLU A 610 -13.03 0.25 -0.09
N LYS A 611 -12.54 0.78 -1.22
CA LYS A 611 -11.10 1.00 -1.44
C LYS A 611 -10.53 2.01 -0.45
N VAL A 612 -11.26 3.10 -0.21
CA VAL A 612 -10.86 4.19 0.71
C VAL A 612 -10.83 3.68 2.14
N CYS A 613 -11.87 2.99 2.57
CA CYS A 613 -11.96 2.39 3.91
C CYS A 613 -10.88 1.31 4.12
N ALA A 614 -10.59 0.50 3.10
CA ALA A 614 -9.49 -0.46 3.14
C ALA A 614 -8.12 0.22 3.27
N LEU A 615 -7.86 1.30 2.52
CA LEU A 615 -6.63 2.08 2.62
C LEU A 615 -6.47 2.69 4.03
N TYR A 616 -7.49 3.40 4.52
CA TYR A 616 -7.43 4.04 5.85
C TYR A 616 -7.34 3.01 6.97
N SER A 617 -8.02 1.86 6.88
CA SER A 617 -7.90 0.79 7.88
C SER A 617 -6.55 0.06 7.82
N ALA A 618 -5.89 -0.02 6.66
CA ALA A 618 -4.57 -0.66 6.54
C ALA A 618 -3.43 0.24 7.04
N GLU A 619 -3.59 1.56 6.91
CA GLU A 619 -2.61 2.56 7.36
C GLU A 619 -2.88 3.10 8.78
N GLY A 620 -4.00 2.76 9.41
CA GLY A 620 -4.34 3.18 10.78
C GLY A 620 -4.96 4.59 10.91
N TRP A 621 -5.50 5.17 9.83
CA TRP A 621 -6.14 6.49 9.86
C TRP A 621 -7.58 6.43 10.41
N GLU A 622 -7.72 6.17 11.71
CA GLU A 622 -9.03 5.97 12.34
C GLU A 622 -9.97 7.19 12.24
N GLU A 623 -9.45 8.42 12.39
CA GLU A 623 -10.26 9.64 12.23
C GLU A 623 -10.89 9.75 10.84
N LEU A 624 -10.09 9.53 9.78
CA LEU A 624 -10.54 9.60 8.39
C LEU A 624 -11.47 8.43 8.02
N LEU A 625 -11.20 7.25 8.57
CA LEU A 625 -12.07 6.09 8.42
C LEU A 625 -13.43 6.35 9.09
N ALA A 626 -13.45 6.98 10.26
CA ALA A 626 -14.66 7.35 10.97
C ALA A 626 -15.50 8.45 10.27
N ASP A 627 -14.91 9.25 9.38
CA ASP A 627 -15.65 10.18 8.51
C ASP A 627 -16.36 9.45 7.36
N VAL A 628 -15.67 8.50 6.70
CA VAL A 628 -16.12 7.88 5.43
C VAL A 628 -16.93 6.60 5.62
N LEU A 629 -16.62 5.79 6.64
CA LEU A 629 -17.28 4.51 6.92
C LEU A 629 -18.79 4.63 7.18
N PRO A 630 -19.34 5.68 7.82
CA PRO A 630 -20.79 5.86 7.94
C PRO A 630 -21.49 5.99 6.59
N ASP A 631 -20.88 6.68 5.61
CA ASP A 631 -21.47 6.89 4.28
C ASP A 631 -21.43 5.59 3.45
N LEU A 632 -20.36 4.79 3.57
CA LEU A 632 -20.31 3.41 3.05
C LEU A 632 -21.42 2.54 3.65
N ALA A 633 -21.60 2.59 4.97
CA ALA A 633 -22.61 1.82 5.68
C ALA A 633 -24.03 2.22 5.23
N GLU A 634 -24.28 3.50 4.98
CA GLU A 634 -25.56 3.98 4.43
C GLU A 634 -25.79 3.47 3.01
N CYS A 635 -24.78 3.44 2.14
CA CYS A 635 -24.88 2.84 0.81
C CYS A 635 -25.25 1.35 0.88
N GLN A 636 -24.55 0.56 1.70
CA GLN A 636 -24.79 -0.88 1.87
C GLN A 636 -26.20 -1.17 2.39
N LYS A 637 -26.68 -0.36 3.35
CA LYS A 637 -28.05 -0.43 3.87
C LYS A 637 -29.10 -0.17 2.78
N ILE A 638 -28.90 0.82 1.91
CA ILE A 638 -29.82 1.15 0.81
C ILE A 638 -29.84 0.05 -0.26
N LEU A 639 -28.68 -0.55 -0.55
CA LEU A 639 -28.55 -1.68 -1.47
C LEU A 639 -29.04 -3.03 -0.90
N ASN A 640 -29.45 -3.06 0.37
CA ASN A 640 -29.83 -4.28 1.10
C ASN A 640 -28.69 -5.33 1.16
N ASP A 641 -27.43 -4.88 1.20
CA ASP A 641 -26.28 -5.72 1.55
C ASP A 641 -26.15 -5.82 3.08
N GLU A 642 -26.93 -6.72 3.68
CA GLU A 642 -26.94 -6.96 5.12
C GLU A 642 -25.55 -7.36 5.66
N ALA A 643 -24.76 -8.09 4.87
CA ALA A 643 -23.46 -8.62 5.31
C ALA A 643 -22.38 -7.53 5.31
N GLY A 644 -22.28 -6.74 4.23
CA GLY A 644 -21.39 -5.58 4.18
C GLY A 644 -21.77 -4.53 5.22
N TYR A 645 -23.07 -4.23 5.37
CA TYR A 645 -23.54 -3.28 6.37
C TYR A 645 -23.23 -3.71 7.81
N LEU A 646 -23.40 -5.00 8.13
CA LEU A 646 -23.02 -5.57 9.42
C LEU A 646 -21.52 -5.46 9.69
N ALA A 647 -20.68 -5.76 8.68
CA ALA A 647 -19.23 -5.60 8.78
C ALA A 647 -18.83 -4.13 9.05
N SER A 648 -19.46 -3.17 8.35
CA SER A 648 -19.24 -1.74 8.55
C SER A 648 -19.67 -1.27 9.95
N CYS A 649 -20.81 -1.74 10.47
CA CYS A 649 -21.27 -1.40 11.82
C CYS A 649 -20.34 -1.96 12.92
N VAL A 650 -19.86 -3.20 12.77
CA VAL A 650 -18.86 -3.77 13.66
C VAL A 650 -17.54 -3.00 13.58
N LYS A 651 -17.10 -2.62 12.38
CA LYS A 651 -15.88 -1.82 12.19
C LYS A 651 -16.01 -0.41 12.78
N LEU A 652 -17.20 0.22 12.78
CA LEU A 652 -17.45 1.49 13.47
C LEU A 652 -17.29 1.37 15.00
N LEU A 653 -17.78 0.28 15.59
CA LEU A 653 -17.58 -0.03 17.01
C LEU A 653 -16.10 -0.29 17.35
N SER A 654 -15.37 -0.95 16.44
CA SER A 654 -13.94 -1.27 16.56
C SER A 654 -12.97 -0.09 16.54
N LEU A 655 -13.42 1.12 16.20
CA LEU A 655 -12.62 2.35 16.23
C LEU A 655 -12.52 2.88 17.65
N ASP A 656 -11.52 3.75 17.92
CA ASP A 656 -11.32 4.35 19.24
C ASP A 656 -12.62 4.93 19.83
N SER A 657 -12.80 4.62 21.11
CA SER A 657 -13.83 5.11 22.01
C SER A 657 -14.02 6.63 22.00
N THR A 658 -12.97 7.42 21.72
CA THR A 658 -13.06 8.89 21.73
C THR A 658 -13.70 9.49 20.46
N LEU A 659 -13.72 8.74 19.35
CA LEU A 659 -14.11 9.25 18.02
C LEU A 659 -15.62 9.39 17.80
N PHE A 660 -16.42 8.82 18.71
CA PHE A 660 -17.89 8.81 18.67
C PHE A 660 -18.45 8.96 20.09
N SER A 661 -19.57 9.66 20.23
CA SER A 661 -20.28 9.74 21.50
C SER A 661 -20.84 8.38 21.93
N SER A 662 -21.07 8.21 23.23
CA SER A 662 -21.68 6.98 23.78
C SER A 662 -23.00 6.64 23.08
N LYS A 663 -23.82 7.64 22.73
CA LYS A 663 -25.11 7.44 22.04
C LYS A 663 -24.93 6.89 20.62
N GLU A 664 -23.94 7.36 19.87
CA GLU A 664 -23.63 6.85 18.52
C GLU A 664 -23.13 5.40 18.62
N ARG A 665 -22.20 5.11 19.55
CA ARG A 665 -21.73 3.73 19.79
C ARG A 665 -22.87 2.79 20.20
N GLN A 666 -23.80 3.23 21.06
CA GLN A 666 -24.99 2.46 21.43
C GLN A 666 -25.93 2.22 20.23
N ALA A 667 -26.07 3.18 19.32
CA ALA A 667 -26.83 3.01 18.09
C ALA A 667 -26.17 1.98 17.14
N PHE A 668 -24.84 1.99 17.02
CA PHE A 668 -24.11 0.97 16.25
C PHE A 668 -24.33 -0.43 16.85
N GLN A 669 -24.19 -0.59 18.17
CA GLN A 669 -24.44 -1.87 18.86
C GLN A 669 -25.88 -2.35 18.67
N SER A 670 -26.86 -1.46 18.80
CA SER A 670 -28.27 -1.77 18.60
C SER A 670 -28.55 -2.29 17.19
N GLU A 671 -27.92 -1.69 16.17
CA GLU A 671 -28.08 -2.12 14.78
C GLU A 671 -27.36 -3.45 14.50
N VAL A 672 -26.16 -3.67 15.06
CA VAL A 672 -25.47 -4.98 15.01
C VAL A 672 -26.34 -6.08 15.61
N VAL A 673 -26.94 -5.85 16.79
CA VAL A 673 -27.85 -6.81 17.44
C VAL A 673 -29.11 -7.02 16.60
N ARG A 674 -29.70 -5.96 16.02
CA ARG A 674 -30.88 -6.07 15.15
C ARG A 674 -30.61 -6.90 13.89
N LEU A 675 -29.47 -6.69 13.23
CA LEU A 675 -29.04 -7.44 12.05
C LEU A 675 -28.68 -8.88 12.40
N ALA A 676 -27.98 -9.11 13.51
CA ALA A 676 -27.61 -10.45 13.98
C ALA A 676 -28.82 -11.39 14.15
N HIS A 677 -29.98 -10.84 14.57
CA HIS A 677 -31.23 -11.59 14.74
C HIS A 677 -32.18 -11.51 13.51
N SER A 678 -31.73 -10.98 12.36
CA SER A 678 -32.57 -10.84 11.15
C SER A 678 -32.63 -12.12 10.30
N GLU A 679 -33.37 -12.08 9.19
CA GLU A 679 -33.53 -13.19 8.25
C GLU A 679 -32.31 -13.46 7.33
N MET A 680 -31.08 -13.03 7.70
CA MET A 680 -29.85 -13.34 6.95
C MET A 680 -29.78 -14.83 6.53
N LYS A 681 -29.39 -15.10 5.28
CA LYS A 681 -29.41 -16.48 4.72
C LYS A 681 -28.25 -17.35 5.19
N HIS A 682 -27.14 -16.74 5.58
CA HIS A 682 -25.90 -17.40 5.94
C HIS A 682 -25.29 -16.78 7.21
N LEU A 683 -24.48 -17.58 7.92
CA LEU A 683 -23.68 -17.10 9.03
C LEU A 683 -22.56 -16.19 8.49
N VAL A 684 -22.47 -14.96 9.00
CA VAL A 684 -21.41 -14.01 8.62
C VAL A 684 -20.27 -14.12 9.65
N PRO A 685 -19.06 -14.58 9.25
CA PRO A 685 -17.90 -14.58 10.12
C PRO A 685 -17.22 -13.21 10.10
N LEU A 686 -17.14 -12.54 11.26
CA LEU A 686 -16.41 -11.27 11.42
C LEU A 686 -15.24 -11.40 12.41
N ASP A 687 -14.14 -10.70 12.12
CA ASP A 687 -13.07 -10.50 13.10
C ASP A 687 -13.45 -9.33 14.02
N VAL A 688 -13.43 -9.58 15.32
CA VAL A 688 -13.73 -8.60 16.38
C VAL A 688 -12.57 -8.45 17.37
N SER A 689 -11.35 -8.80 16.97
CA SER A 689 -10.18 -8.81 17.87
C SER A 689 -9.89 -7.46 18.55
N SER A 690 -10.33 -6.34 17.96
CA SER A 690 -10.26 -4.99 18.59
C SER A 690 -11.42 -4.66 19.55
N LEU A 691 -12.54 -5.39 19.47
CA LEU A 691 -13.72 -5.21 20.33
C LEU A 691 -13.78 -6.21 21.48
N ILE A 692 -13.34 -7.44 21.24
CA ILE A 692 -13.26 -8.48 22.25
C ILE A 692 -11.82 -8.94 22.30
N THR A 693 -11.08 -8.56 23.34
CA THR A 693 -9.77 -9.13 23.63
C THR A 693 -9.91 -10.16 24.76
N PHE A 694 -9.03 -11.14 24.81
CA PHE A 694 -9.07 -12.17 25.84
C PHE A 694 -7.67 -12.70 26.16
N ALA A 695 -7.47 -13.07 27.41
CA ALA A 695 -6.19 -13.55 27.93
C ALA A 695 -6.40 -14.58 29.04
N GLY A 696 -5.38 -15.40 29.27
CA GLY A 696 -5.33 -16.29 30.43
C GLY A 696 -5.22 -15.48 31.71
N ASN A 697 -5.68 -16.03 32.84
CA ASN A 697 -5.47 -15.41 34.14
C ASN A 697 -3.97 -15.25 34.44
N ALA A 698 -3.61 -14.17 35.12
CA ALA A 698 -2.24 -13.90 35.54
C ALA A 698 -1.79 -14.87 36.66
N GLY A 699 -1.28 -16.03 36.27
CA GLY A 699 -0.83 -17.09 37.15
C GLY A 699 -0.04 -18.17 36.40
N PRO A 700 0.41 -19.24 37.08
CA PRO A 700 0.99 -20.40 36.41
C PRO A 700 -0.06 -21.07 35.49
N PRO A 701 0.37 -21.77 34.42
CA PRO A 701 -0.54 -22.55 33.58
C PRO A 701 -1.31 -23.57 34.42
N LEU A 702 -2.56 -23.83 34.04
CA LEU A 702 -3.31 -24.97 34.58
C LEU A 702 -2.53 -26.25 34.22
N GLU A 703 -2.07 -27.00 35.22
CA GLU A 703 -1.39 -28.26 35.01
C GLU A 703 -2.38 -29.42 35.18
N LEU A 704 -2.60 -30.19 34.11
CA LEU A 704 -3.43 -31.41 34.12
C LEU A 704 -2.55 -32.63 33.81
N CYS A 705 -2.99 -33.84 34.18
CA CYS A 705 -2.40 -35.07 33.65
C CYS A 705 -3.14 -35.55 32.40
N ASP A 706 -2.52 -36.43 31.62
CA ASP A 706 -3.14 -37.02 30.43
C ASP A 706 -4.45 -37.73 30.82
N GLY A 707 -5.53 -37.49 30.08
CA GLY A 707 -6.84 -38.03 30.38
C GLY A 707 -7.71 -37.21 31.37
N ASP A 708 -7.19 -36.17 32.03
CA ASP A 708 -7.97 -35.40 33.01
C ASP A 708 -8.79 -34.26 32.38
N PRO A 709 -10.05 -34.06 32.80
CA PRO A 709 -10.79 -32.82 32.56
C PRO A 709 -10.36 -31.72 33.55
N GLY A 710 -10.64 -30.46 33.22
CA GLY A 710 -10.43 -29.34 34.12
C GLY A 710 -11.18 -28.08 33.67
N THR A 711 -11.29 -27.08 34.52
CA THR A 711 -11.99 -25.83 34.18
C THR A 711 -10.99 -24.68 34.01
N LEU A 712 -10.99 -24.05 32.83
CA LEU A 712 -10.12 -22.92 32.52
C LEU A 712 -10.91 -21.60 32.56
N SER A 713 -10.53 -20.73 33.49
CA SER A 713 -11.05 -19.37 33.55
C SER A 713 -10.22 -18.42 32.68
N VAL A 714 -10.90 -17.73 31.76
CA VAL A 714 -10.34 -16.76 30.80
C VAL A 714 -10.92 -15.39 31.10
N ALA A 715 -10.05 -14.37 31.13
CA ALA A 715 -10.49 -12.98 31.19
C ALA A 715 -10.83 -12.50 29.78
N VAL A 716 -12.02 -11.90 29.62
CA VAL A 716 -12.53 -11.40 28.33
C VAL A 716 -12.92 -9.94 28.50
N TRP A 717 -12.28 -9.04 27.77
CA TRP A 717 -12.59 -7.62 27.78
C TRP A 717 -13.53 -7.28 26.64
N SER A 718 -14.62 -6.58 26.94
CA SER A 718 -15.63 -6.12 26.00
C SER A 718 -15.51 -4.61 25.77
N GLY A 719 -15.28 -4.20 24.53
CA GLY A 719 -15.30 -2.81 24.05
C GLY A 719 -16.68 -2.33 23.57
N PHE A 720 -17.72 -3.15 23.77
CA PHE A 720 -19.11 -2.76 23.51
C PHE A 720 -19.58 -1.75 24.58
N PRO A 721 -20.35 -0.71 24.21
CA PRO A 721 -20.83 0.30 25.16
C PRO A 721 -21.88 -0.23 26.15
N ASP A 722 -22.73 -1.17 25.74
CA ASP A 722 -23.77 -1.78 26.58
C ASP A 722 -23.57 -3.30 26.71
N ASP A 723 -24.24 -3.93 27.69
CA ASP A 723 -24.27 -5.38 27.89
C ASP A 723 -24.67 -6.12 26.60
N ILE A 724 -23.88 -7.12 26.19
CA ILE A 724 -24.12 -7.91 24.96
C ILE A 724 -24.31 -9.40 25.30
N THR A 725 -25.43 -9.97 24.85
CA THR A 725 -25.77 -11.39 25.10
C THR A 725 -25.23 -12.27 23.99
N LEU A 726 -24.48 -13.30 24.39
CA LEU A 726 -23.90 -14.32 23.53
C LEU A 726 -24.69 -15.61 23.66
N GLU A 727 -25.18 -16.16 22.55
CA GLU A 727 -25.92 -17.42 22.53
C GLU A 727 -25.00 -18.63 22.75
N SER A 728 -23.78 -18.54 22.25
CA SER A 728 -22.72 -19.50 22.58
C SER A 728 -21.35 -18.85 22.46
N LEU A 729 -20.42 -19.28 23.30
CA LEU A 729 -19.02 -18.91 23.23
C LEU A 729 -18.16 -20.17 23.16
N SER A 730 -17.06 -20.11 22.43
CA SER A 730 -16.19 -21.26 22.24
C SER A 730 -14.74 -20.86 22.10
N LEU A 731 -13.85 -21.60 22.76
CA LEU A 731 -12.43 -21.33 22.84
C LEU A 731 -11.63 -22.43 22.14
N ARG A 732 -10.77 -22.04 21.20
CA ARG A 732 -9.80 -22.94 20.58
C ARG A 732 -8.44 -22.81 21.28
N LEU A 733 -7.95 -23.93 21.80
CA LEU A 733 -6.56 -24.06 22.26
C LEU A 733 -5.67 -24.53 21.11
N SER A 734 -4.42 -24.07 21.08
CA SER A 734 -3.41 -24.47 20.10
C SER A 734 -2.16 -25.00 20.79
N ALA A 735 -1.67 -26.16 20.36
CA ALA A 735 -0.43 -26.75 20.86
C ALA A 735 0.78 -25.90 20.45
N SER A 736 1.74 -25.71 21.35
CA SER A 736 2.95 -24.92 21.07
C SER A 736 3.99 -25.66 20.22
N SER A 737 3.81 -26.95 19.96
CA SER A 737 4.84 -27.84 19.39
C SER A 737 4.39 -28.75 18.24
N SER A 738 3.13 -28.67 17.77
CA SER A 738 2.63 -29.46 16.64
C SER A 738 1.77 -28.58 15.73
N ALA A 739 2.12 -28.56 14.44
CA ALA A 739 1.47 -27.71 13.44
C ALA A 739 0.20 -28.30 12.81
N ASP A 740 -0.24 -29.48 13.26
CA ASP A 740 -1.38 -30.20 12.72
C ASP A 740 -2.21 -30.88 13.83
N GLU A 741 -3.48 -31.17 13.52
CA GLU A 741 -4.59 -31.44 14.46
C GLU A 741 -5.00 -30.25 15.35
N GLY A 742 -5.86 -29.38 14.80
CA GLY A 742 -6.55 -28.35 15.59
C GLY A 742 -7.54 -28.97 16.60
N ILE A 743 -7.35 -28.66 17.89
CA ILE A 743 -8.22 -29.14 18.97
C ILE A 743 -9.67 -28.66 18.77
N LYS A 744 -10.62 -29.55 19.08
CA LYS A 744 -12.06 -29.25 19.11
C LYS A 744 -12.32 -28.01 19.97
N ALA A 745 -13.03 -27.02 19.42
CA ALA A 745 -13.35 -25.81 20.16
C ALA A 745 -14.15 -26.16 21.43
N ILE A 746 -13.65 -25.72 22.57
CA ILE A 746 -14.25 -25.93 23.89
C ILE A 746 -15.42 -24.95 24.00
N LYS A 747 -16.65 -25.44 24.08
CA LYS A 747 -17.85 -24.60 24.18
C LYS A 747 -18.13 -24.24 25.63
N SER A 748 -18.64 -23.04 25.88
CA SER A 748 -19.33 -22.74 27.12
C SER A 748 -20.68 -23.47 27.15
N SER A 749 -21.11 -23.83 28.36
CA SER A 749 -22.37 -24.56 28.60
C SER A 749 -23.61 -23.69 28.45
N ASP A 750 -23.47 -22.39 28.74
CA ASP A 750 -24.57 -21.43 28.84
C ASP A 750 -24.35 -20.19 27.94
N SER A 751 -25.45 -19.45 27.73
CA SER A 751 -25.42 -18.09 27.16
C SER A 751 -24.78 -17.11 28.13
N HIS A 752 -23.88 -16.25 27.65
CA HIS A 752 -23.15 -15.30 28.48
C HIS A 752 -23.52 -13.85 28.14
N VAL A 753 -23.80 -13.04 29.16
CA VAL A 753 -23.89 -11.58 29.02
C VAL A 753 -22.52 -10.99 29.32
N LEU A 754 -21.86 -10.44 28.29
CA LEU A 754 -20.63 -9.66 28.47
C LEU A 754 -21.00 -8.24 28.88
N LYS A 755 -20.52 -7.82 30.04
CA LYS A 755 -20.59 -6.41 30.47
C LYS A 755 -19.45 -5.61 29.83
N PRO A 756 -19.60 -4.29 29.63
CA PRO A 756 -18.49 -3.43 29.23
C PRO A 756 -17.27 -3.59 30.15
N GLY A 757 -16.06 -3.64 29.58
CA GLY A 757 -14.82 -3.90 30.32
C GLY A 757 -14.57 -5.39 30.60
N ARG A 758 -13.93 -5.69 31.75
CA ARG A 758 -13.41 -7.03 32.06
C ARG A 758 -14.48 -7.99 32.59
N ASN A 759 -14.66 -9.09 31.89
CA ASN A 759 -15.46 -10.26 32.28
C ASN A 759 -14.53 -11.44 32.62
N THR A 760 -15.06 -12.47 33.27
CA THR A 760 -14.35 -13.73 33.51
C THR A 760 -15.29 -14.89 33.20
N ILE A 761 -14.84 -15.79 32.33
CA ILE A 761 -15.65 -16.89 31.79
C ILE A 761 -14.89 -18.19 32.00
N SER A 762 -15.58 -19.20 32.51
CA SER A 762 -15.01 -20.53 32.75
C SER A 762 -15.41 -21.49 31.64
N PHE A 763 -14.43 -22.21 31.09
CA PHE A 763 -14.61 -23.22 30.05
C PHE A 763 -14.21 -24.59 30.57
N ASP A 764 -15.10 -25.58 30.43
CA ASP A 764 -14.82 -26.95 30.83
C ASP A 764 -14.01 -27.68 29.75
N ILE A 765 -12.72 -27.90 30.04
CA ILE A 765 -11.78 -28.60 29.18
C ILE A 765 -12.05 -30.11 29.27
N PRO A 766 -12.47 -30.77 28.16
CA PRO A 766 -12.48 -32.23 28.11
C PRO A 766 -11.04 -32.77 28.06
N PRO A 767 -10.81 -34.07 28.34
CA PRO A 767 -9.49 -34.69 28.31
C PRO A 767 -8.65 -34.32 27.07
N GLN A 768 -7.46 -33.76 27.29
CA GLN A 768 -6.55 -33.30 26.25
C GLN A 768 -5.30 -34.18 26.15
N LYS A 769 -4.71 -34.27 24.96
CA LYS A 769 -3.42 -34.95 24.73
C LYS A 769 -2.28 -34.25 25.51
N PRO A 770 -1.17 -34.95 25.84
CA PRO A 770 0.01 -34.33 26.45
C PRO A 770 0.61 -33.21 25.60
N GLY A 771 0.86 -32.04 26.21
CA GLY A 771 1.38 -30.88 25.51
C GLY A 771 1.23 -29.56 26.27
N SER A 772 1.91 -28.53 25.78
CA SER A 772 1.72 -27.15 26.22
C SER A 772 0.76 -26.44 25.26
N TYR A 773 -0.27 -25.81 25.80
CA TYR A 773 -1.35 -25.19 25.04
C TYR A 773 -1.45 -23.69 25.32
N VAL A 774 -1.49 -22.92 24.24
CA VAL A 774 -1.75 -21.48 24.26
C VAL A 774 -3.18 -21.19 23.78
N LEU A 775 -3.71 -20.03 24.14
CA LEU A 775 -4.99 -19.54 23.64
C LEU A 775 -4.87 -19.24 22.15
N GLY A 776 -5.72 -19.84 21.31
CA GLY A 776 -5.64 -19.72 19.85
C GLY A 776 -6.63 -18.73 19.27
N ALA A 777 -7.93 -18.97 19.48
CA ALA A 777 -9.01 -18.07 19.03
C ALA A 777 -10.26 -18.26 19.89
N LEU A 778 -10.97 -17.15 20.15
CA LEU A 778 -12.28 -17.12 20.79
C LEU A 778 -13.33 -16.91 19.70
N THR A 779 -14.31 -17.80 19.59
CA THR A 779 -15.39 -17.74 18.61
C THR A 779 -16.75 -17.76 19.30
N GLY A 780 -17.57 -16.74 19.08
CA GLY A 780 -18.90 -16.62 19.69
C GLY A 780 -20.00 -16.31 18.68
N HIS A 781 -21.25 -16.50 19.10
CA HIS A 781 -22.43 -16.36 18.26
C HIS A 781 -23.47 -15.45 18.89
N ILE A 782 -24.09 -14.62 18.05
CA ILE A 782 -25.26 -13.78 18.36
C ILE A 782 -26.19 -13.94 17.16
N GLY A 783 -27.32 -14.62 17.30
CA GLY A 783 -28.15 -15.07 16.18
C GLY A 783 -27.32 -15.70 15.05
N LYS A 784 -27.28 -15.02 13.91
CA LYS A 784 -26.56 -15.43 12.70
C LYS A 784 -25.21 -14.74 12.48
N LEU A 785 -24.76 -13.91 13.42
CA LEU A 785 -23.41 -13.37 13.46
C LEU A 785 -22.50 -14.37 14.19
N SER A 786 -21.41 -14.78 13.54
CA SER A 786 -20.29 -15.45 14.21
C SER A 786 -19.13 -14.47 14.28
N PHE A 787 -18.67 -14.16 15.48
CA PHE A 787 -17.47 -13.36 15.65
C PHE A 787 -16.29 -14.23 16.06
N ARG A 788 -15.10 -13.81 15.64
CA ARG A 788 -13.83 -14.42 15.98
C ARG A 788 -12.90 -13.36 16.54
N SER A 789 -12.26 -13.67 17.66
CA SER A 789 -11.17 -12.88 18.24
C SER A 789 -9.91 -13.74 18.33
N HIS A 790 -8.77 -13.13 18.12
CA HIS A 790 -7.44 -13.73 18.28
C HIS A 790 -6.81 -13.28 19.61
N GLY A 791 -6.18 -14.22 20.33
CA GLY A 791 -5.68 -13.95 21.69
C GLY A 791 -4.38 -13.16 21.68
N PHE A 792 -4.26 -12.17 22.58
CA PHE A 792 -3.09 -11.32 22.76
C PHE A 792 -2.36 -11.63 24.07
N SER A 793 -1.08 -11.29 24.17
CA SER A 793 -0.31 -11.29 25.43
C SER A 793 -0.05 -9.86 25.91
N GLN A 794 -0.66 -9.47 27.04
CA GLN A 794 -0.24 -8.29 27.80
C GLN A 794 1.00 -8.63 28.64
N ASP A 795 2.15 -8.07 28.30
CA ASP A 795 3.36 -8.11 29.13
C ASP A 795 3.52 -6.79 29.90
N GLY A 796 2.84 -6.67 31.05
CA GLY A 796 3.07 -5.56 31.98
C GLY A 796 1.90 -5.27 32.94
N PRO A 797 2.16 -4.59 34.09
CA PRO A 797 1.10 -4.06 34.94
C PRO A 797 0.38 -2.87 34.28
N VAL A 798 -0.91 -2.74 34.58
CA VAL A 798 -1.85 -1.84 33.86
C VAL A 798 -1.74 -0.39 34.35
N GLU A 799 -0.71 0.36 33.92
CA GLU A 799 -0.63 1.82 34.12
C GLU A 799 -0.03 2.64 32.95
N THR A 800 0.38 2.05 31.82
CA THR A 800 0.94 2.79 30.66
C THR A 800 0.38 2.32 29.32
N ASP A 801 -0.17 3.26 28.55
CA ASP A 801 -0.65 3.12 27.17
C ASP A 801 0.51 2.96 26.15
N GLU A 802 1.36 1.94 26.31
CA GLU A 802 2.44 1.64 25.36
C GLU A 802 2.20 0.34 24.58
N PHE A 803 1.91 0.53 23.29
CA PHE A 803 2.04 -0.43 22.17
C PHE A 803 1.54 -1.87 22.38
N MET A 804 0.36 -2.16 21.81
CA MET A 804 -0.06 -3.53 21.51
C MET A 804 0.86 -4.16 20.45
N SER A 805 1.68 -5.13 20.84
CA SER A 805 2.45 -5.94 19.90
C SER A 805 1.60 -7.07 19.31
N PHE A 806 1.66 -7.24 17.98
CA PHE A 806 0.97 -8.32 17.26
C PHE A 806 1.71 -9.68 17.35
N GLU A 807 2.35 -9.96 18.50
CA GLU A 807 3.05 -11.21 18.71
C GLU A 807 2.08 -12.33 19.12
N LYS A 808 2.36 -13.56 18.67
CA LYS A 808 1.56 -14.74 19.04
C LYS A 808 1.65 -14.96 20.55
N PRO A 809 0.57 -15.36 21.24
CA PRO A 809 0.61 -15.62 22.67
C PRO A 809 1.63 -16.73 22.98
N THR A 810 2.76 -16.35 23.57
CA THR A 810 3.91 -17.24 23.86
C THR A 810 3.75 -18.01 25.17
N ARG A 811 2.94 -17.51 26.10
CA ARG A 811 2.73 -18.10 27.43
C ARG A 811 1.72 -19.25 27.34
N PRO A 812 2.08 -20.50 27.73
CA PRO A 812 1.12 -21.58 27.85
C PRO A 812 0.12 -21.26 28.98
N VAL A 813 -1.15 -21.58 28.75
CA VAL A 813 -2.25 -21.37 29.71
C VAL A 813 -2.76 -22.71 30.26
N LEU A 814 -2.57 -23.79 29.51
CA LEU A 814 -2.79 -25.18 29.93
C LEU A 814 -1.53 -26.00 29.60
N LYS A 815 -1.12 -26.88 30.51
CA LYS A 815 0.00 -27.79 30.33
C LYS A 815 -0.39 -29.19 30.78
N VAL A 816 -0.55 -30.09 29.82
CA VAL A 816 -0.88 -31.49 30.08
C VAL A 816 0.43 -32.27 30.21
N ARG A 817 0.69 -32.81 31.40
CA ARG A 817 1.88 -33.61 31.69
C ARG A 817 1.85 -34.91 30.86
N LYS A 818 3.02 -35.38 30.42
CA LYS A 818 3.15 -36.69 29.73
C LYS A 818 2.71 -37.83 30.66
N PRO A 819 2.25 -38.97 30.12
CA PRO A 819 2.01 -40.18 30.88
C PRO A 819 3.22 -40.52 31.74
N ARG A 820 2.97 -40.71 33.03
CA ARG A 820 3.92 -41.10 34.06
C ARG A 820 3.19 -41.98 35.08
N ALA A 821 3.93 -42.71 35.90
CA ALA A 821 3.33 -43.35 37.07
C ALA A 821 2.75 -42.26 38.00
N LEU A 822 1.43 -42.24 38.17
CA LEU A 822 0.70 -41.37 39.11
C LEU A 822 0.59 -42.02 40.50
N VAL A 823 0.81 -43.34 40.56
CA VAL A 823 0.80 -44.17 41.76
C VAL A 823 1.85 -45.27 41.60
N ASP A 824 2.44 -45.70 42.71
CA ASP A 824 3.23 -46.93 42.80
C ASP A 824 2.67 -47.80 43.92
N ILE A 825 2.32 -49.05 43.60
CA ILE A 825 1.81 -50.03 44.58
C ILE A 825 2.85 -51.14 44.73
N THR A 826 3.54 -51.20 45.86
CA THR A 826 4.60 -52.19 46.14
C THR A 826 4.24 -53.10 47.31
N PRO A 827 4.70 -54.36 47.33
CA PRO A 827 4.47 -55.24 48.48
C PRO A 827 5.34 -54.80 49.67
N ALA A 828 4.73 -54.70 50.85
CA ALA A 828 5.43 -54.50 52.13
C ALA A 828 6.12 -55.80 52.59
N VAL A 829 7.14 -56.23 51.83
CA VAL A 829 8.08 -57.34 52.10
C VAL A 829 7.54 -58.46 52.99
N SER A 830 6.82 -59.42 52.39
CA SER A 830 6.56 -60.71 53.03
C SER A 830 7.75 -61.66 52.85
N SER A 831 8.27 -62.21 53.95
CA SER A 831 8.96 -63.50 53.93
C SER A 831 8.06 -64.58 53.30
N ALA A 832 8.62 -65.74 52.93
CA ALA A 832 7.81 -66.84 52.40
C ALA A 832 6.59 -67.12 53.30
N LEU A 833 5.40 -67.04 52.70
CA LEU A 833 4.13 -67.34 53.35
C LEU A 833 3.91 -68.85 53.34
N LEU A 834 2.94 -69.37 54.08
CA LEU A 834 2.66 -70.79 54.22
C LEU A 834 1.42 -71.18 53.42
N MET A 835 1.53 -72.29 52.69
CA MET A 835 0.42 -72.86 51.94
C MET A 835 -0.71 -73.32 52.87
N ASN A 836 -1.97 -73.18 52.43
CA ASN A 836 -3.22 -73.51 53.14
C ASN A 836 -3.53 -72.72 54.43
N GLU A 837 -2.64 -71.85 54.91
CA GLU A 837 -2.87 -70.96 56.06
C GLU A 837 -3.44 -69.58 55.66
N LEU A 838 -4.13 -68.91 56.59
CA LEU A 838 -4.65 -67.55 56.38
C LEU A 838 -3.63 -66.52 56.88
N GLN A 839 -3.10 -65.69 55.98
CA GLN A 839 -2.06 -64.71 56.30
C GLN A 839 -2.32 -63.35 55.65
N TRP A 840 -1.82 -62.30 56.30
CA TRP A 840 -2.00 -60.91 55.83
C TRP A 840 -0.89 -60.49 54.88
N ILE A 841 -1.27 -59.82 53.80
CA ILE A 841 -0.37 -59.18 52.84
C ILE A 841 -0.58 -57.68 52.89
N GLY A 842 0.53 -56.94 52.98
CA GLY A 842 0.55 -55.49 52.99
C GLY A 842 0.94 -54.92 51.62
N LEU A 843 0.18 -53.96 51.12
CA LEU A 843 0.49 -53.17 49.92
C LEU A 843 0.75 -51.72 50.29
N ILE A 844 1.96 -51.24 50.00
CA ILE A 844 2.32 -49.83 50.09
C ILE A 844 1.78 -49.14 48.83
N VAL A 845 0.67 -48.43 48.97
CA VAL A 845 0.08 -47.58 47.92
C VAL A 845 0.65 -46.17 48.09
N LYS A 846 1.47 -45.73 47.13
CA LYS A 846 2.13 -44.41 47.14
C LYS A 846 1.60 -43.50 46.03
N PRO A 847 0.87 -42.42 46.34
CA PRO A 847 0.58 -41.37 45.35
C PRO A 847 1.87 -40.66 44.90
N ILE A 848 1.95 -40.32 43.61
CA ILE A 848 3.10 -39.64 43.00
C ILE A 848 2.62 -38.36 42.32
N ASP A 849 2.70 -37.23 43.04
CA ASP A 849 2.24 -35.91 42.60
C ASP A 849 0.82 -35.93 41.98
N TYR A 850 -0.07 -36.78 42.51
CA TYR A 850 -1.43 -36.97 42.05
C TYR A 850 -2.30 -37.50 43.20
N SER A 851 -3.52 -36.99 43.34
CA SER A 851 -4.44 -37.37 44.41
C SER A 851 -5.22 -38.62 44.04
N LEU A 852 -5.24 -39.63 44.92
CA LEU A 852 -6.01 -40.87 44.76
C LEU A 852 -7.43 -40.75 45.34
N LYS A 853 -7.96 -39.54 45.44
CA LYS A 853 -9.26 -39.27 46.05
C LYS A 853 -10.40 -40.01 45.32
N GLY A 854 -11.18 -40.77 46.08
CA GLY A 854 -12.23 -41.64 45.55
C GLY A 854 -11.70 -42.88 44.82
N GLY A 855 -10.41 -43.21 44.95
CA GLY A 855 -9.80 -44.34 44.26
C GLY A 855 -10.33 -45.70 44.72
N ILE A 856 -10.59 -46.60 43.78
CA ILE A 856 -11.11 -47.95 44.03
C ILE A 856 -10.02 -48.96 43.67
N LEU A 857 -9.48 -49.65 44.67
CA LEU A 857 -8.52 -50.73 44.48
C LEU A 857 -9.26 -52.06 44.33
N HIS A 858 -9.11 -52.66 43.17
CA HIS A 858 -9.53 -54.04 42.88
C HIS A 858 -8.35 -54.98 43.10
N ILE A 859 -8.58 -56.04 43.86
CA ILE A 859 -7.64 -57.12 44.11
C ILE A 859 -8.25 -58.41 43.56
N ASP A 860 -7.66 -58.92 42.48
CA ASP A 860 -8.02 -60.19 41.86
C ASP A 860 -6.94 -61.24 42.14
N ALA A 861 -7.36 -62.41 42.59
CA ALA A 861 -6.49 -63.51 42.98
C ALA A 861 -6.77 -64.71 42.09
N GLY A 862 -5.71 -65.27 41.49
CA GLY A 862 -5.83 -66.42 40.59
C GLY A 862 -6.44 -67.65 41.26
N ALA A 863 -6.86 -68.63 40.47
CA ALA A 863 -7.68 -69.78 40.91
C ALA A 863 -7.15 -70.59 42.12
N GLU A 864 -5.86 -70.49 42.44
CA GLU A 864 -5.18 -71.19 43.55
C GLU A 864 -4.91 -70.28 44.78
N LEU A 865 -5.46 -69.06 44.81
CA LEU A 865 -5.31 -68.10 45.90
C LEU A 865 -6.68 -67.49 46.25
N LYS A 866 -7.14 -67.71 47.47
CA LYS A 866 -8.43 -67.19 47.95
C LYS A 866 -8.22 -65.99 48.89
N ILE A 867 -8.89 -64.88 48.59
CA ILE A 867 -9.03 -63.74 49.51
C ILE A 867 -10.22 -64.01 50.43
N GLU A 868 -10.02 -63.90 51.75
CA GLU A 868 -11.08 -64.20 52.72
C GLU A 868 -11.94 -62.95 52.98
N GLN A 869 -13.05 -62.83 52.25
CA GLN A 869 -13.96 -61.68 52.27
C GLN A 869 -14.67 -61.46 53.63
N SER A 870 -14.57 -62.43 54.54
CA SER A 870 -15.21 -62.41 55.86
C SER A 870 -14.54 -61.47 56.89
N GLN A 871 -13.40 -60.84 56.55
CA GLN A 871 -12.61 -60.00 57.46
C GLN A 871 -12.45 -58.57 56.94
N MET A 872 -12.47 -57.60 57.86
CA MET A 872 -12.21 -56.18 57.57
C MET A 872 -10.74 -55.96 57.22
N ILE A 873 -10.47 -55.26 56.13
CA ILE A 873 -9.14 -54.80 55.71
C ILE A 873 -8.68 -53.64 56.60
N GLU A 874 -7.39 -53.59 56.91
CA GLU A 874 -6.81 -52.50 57.69
C GLU A 874 -5.99 -51.58 56.77
N ILE A 875 -6.34 -50.29 56.72
CA ILE A 875 -5.57 -49.27 56.00
C ILE A 875 -4.92 -48.34 57.02
N GLU A 876 -3.60 -48.22 56.97
CA GLU A 876 -2.81 -47.37 57.85
C GLU A 876 -1.89 -46.40 57.09
N ASN A 877 -1.48 -45.31 57.75
CA ASN A 877 -0.52 -44.36 57.20
C ASN A 877 0.91 -44.91 57.29
N TYR A 878 1.55 -45.16 56.14
CA TYR A 878 2.86 -45.78 56.06
C TYR A 878 4.00 -44.78 56.26
N ARG A 879 4.63 -44.81 57.44
CA ARG A 879 5.88 -44.07 57.72
C ARG A 879 7.09 -44.94 57.36
N GLY A 880 7.55 -44.83 56.13
CA GLY A 880 8.79 -45.47 55.67
C GLY A 880 10.03 -44.86 56.33
N ASP A 881 10.96 -45.70 56.76
CA ASP A 881 12.17 -45.31 57.50
C ASP A 881 13.31 -44.94 56.53
N MET A 882 13.33 -43.69 56.05
CA MET A 882 14.46 -42.99 55.40
C MET A 882 14.11 -41.52 55.14
N ASP A 883 14.47 -40.63 56.07
CA ASP A 883 15.24 -39.41 55.74
C ASP A 883 15.70 -38.67 57.02
N HIS A 884 16.97 -38.87 57.40
CA HIS A 884 17.64 -38.08 58.42
C HIS A 884 18.11 -36.73 57.84
N ALA A 885 17.18 -35.78 57.64
CA ALA A 885 17.52 -34.41 57.25
C ALA A 885 16.54 -33.35 57.80
N GLY A 886 16.71 -33.00 59.07
CA GLY A 886 16.40 -31.68 59.67
C GLY A 886 15.12 -30.92 59.27
N SER A 887 14.06 -31.06 60.07
CA SER A 887 13.46 -29.91 60.77
C SER A 887 12.52 -30.38 61.87
N ALA A 888 12.79 -30.01 63.12
CA ALA A 888 11.92 -30.34 64.24
C ALA A 888 10.78 -29.31 64.35
N ASN A 889 9.54 -29.73 64.08
CA ASN A 889 8.32 -29.34 64.81
C ASN A 889 7.06 -29.89 64.15
N SER A 890 6.52 -31.00 64.66
CA SER A 890 5.08 -31.26 64.66
C SER A 890 4.74 -32.31 65.73
N THR A 891 3.56 -32.14 66.32
CA THR A 891 3.03 -33.00 67.38
C THR A 891 2.83 -34.44 66.91
N ALA A 892 3.10 -35.40 67.80
CA ALA A 892 2.88 -36.81 67.52
C ALA A 892 1.36 -37.14 67.49
N GLU A 893 0.74 -36.95 66.33
CA GLU A 893 -0.56 -37.58 66.04
C GLU A 893 -0.38 -39.10 65.92
N ALA A 894 -1.23 -39.86 66.63
CA ALA A 894 -1.27 -41.31 66.53
C ALA A 894 -1.61 -41.75 65.11
N GLY A 895 -1.01 -42.85 64.65
CA GLY A 895 -1.27 -43.40 63.32
C GLY A 895 -2.75 -43.70 63.15
N LYS A 896 -3.38 -43.08 62.14
CA LYS A 896 -4.74 -43.46 61.73
C LYS A 896 -4.68 -44.86 61.11
N VAL A 897 -5.47 -45.76 61.68
CA VAL A 897 -5.78 -47.09 61.16
C VAL A 897 -7.29 -47.15 60.98
N GLU A 898 -7.76 -47.44 59.78
CA GLU A 898 -9.17 -47.55 59.44
C GLU A 898 -9.49 -48.97 58.97
N LYS A 899 -10.66 -49.49 59.37
CA LYS A 899 -11.10 -50.85 59.06
C LYS A 899 -12.26 -50.82 58.07
N ILE A 900 -12.05 -51.37 56.88
CA ILE A 900 -12.96 -51.25 55.74
C ILE A 900 -13.36 -52.66 55.25
N PRO A 901 -14.65 -52.92 54.95
CA PRO A 901 -15.07 -54.21 54.38
C PRO A 901 -14.54 -54.38 52.95
N ILE A 902 -14.25 -55.62 52.54
CA ILE A 902 -13.93 -55.95 51.14
C ILE A 902 -15.15 -56.57 50.47
N GLU A 903 -15.71 -55.90 49.46
CA GLU A 903 -16.85 -56.40 48.70
C GLU A 903 -16.39 -56.85 47.30
N ASN A 904 -16.48 -58.15 47.01
CA ASN A 904 -16.11 -58.74 45.71
C ASN A 904 -14.73 -58.30 45.18
N GLY A 905 -13.73 -58.23 46.08
CA GLY A 905 -12.36 -57.83 45.72
C GLY A 905 -12.14 -56.33 45.60
N LYS A 906 -13.15 -55.48 45.86
CA LYS A 906 -13.03 -54.02 45.80
C LYS A 906 -12.79 -53.40 47.17
N ILE A 907 -11.97 -52.35 47.20
CA ILE A 907 -11.63 -51.55 48.37
C ILE A 907 -11.69 -50.08 47.95
N GLU A 908 -12.56 -49.29 48.56
CA GLU A 908 -12.57 -47.84 48.38
C GLU A 908 -11.51 -47.21 49.30
N LEU A 909 -10.60 -46.41 48.76
CA LEU A 909 -9.59 -45.71 49.54
C LEU A 909 -10.25 -44.52 50.26
N PRO A 910 -10.07 -44.38 51.59
CA PRO A 910 -10.73 -43.31 52.35
C PRO A 910 -10.13 -41.94 52.00
N ASP A 911 -10.93 -40.88 52.12
CA ASP A 911 -10.56 -39.51 51.70
C ASP A 911 -9.21 -39.01 52.26
N TRP A 912 -8.78 -39.47 53.43
CA TRP A 912 -7.49 -39.10 54.03
C TRP A 912 -6.28 -39.85 53.43
N ALA A 913 -6.50 -41.00 52.79
CA ALA A 913 -5.47 -41.80 52.11
C ALA A 913 -5.07 -41.21 50.74
N SER A 914 -5.83 -40.25 50.22
CA SER A 914 -5.71 -39.71 48.86
C SER A 914 -4.31 -39.18 48.50
N ASP A 915 -3.66 -38.49 49.44
CA ASP A 915 -2.42 -37.73 49.20
C ASP A 915 -1.23 -38.23 50.03
N VAL A 916 -1.38 -39.36 50.75
CA VAL A 916 -0.36 -39.92 51.64
C VAL A 916 -0.01 -41.35 51.25
N THR A 917 1.20 -41.80 51.59
CA THR A 917 1.56 -43.21 51.38
C THR A 917 0.82 -44.07 52.40
N THR A 918 0.02 -45.02 51.94
CA THR A 918 -0.77 -45.90 52.81
C THR A 918 -0.34 -47.35 52.68
N LEU A 919 -0.49 -48.10 53.77
CA LEU A 919 -0.28 -49.54 53.80
C LEU A 919 -1.64 -50.21 53.95
N VAL A 920 -2.04 -50.98 52.93
CA VAL A 920 -3.30 -51.70 52.86
C VAL A 920 -3.04 -53.18 53.17
N TRP A 921 -3.54 -53.64 54.32
CA TRP A 921 -3.42 -55.02 54.79
C TRP A 921 -4.69 -55.81 54.47
N PHE A 922 -4.55 -56.92 53.73
CA PHE A 922 -5.67 -57.84 53.45
C PHE A 922 -5.29 -59.32 53.63
N PRO A 923 -6.25 -60.18 54.02
CA PRO A 923 -5.97 -61.59 54.33
C PRO A 923 -6.15 -62.49 53.10
N VAL A 924 -5.16 -63.34 52.84
CA VAL A 924 -5.20 -64.35 51.76
C VAL A 924 -4.87 -65.75 52.29
N ARG A 925 -5.33 -66.77 51.57
CA ARG A 925 -4.96 -68.18 51.74
C ARG A 925 -4.65 -68.77 50.38
N ALA A 926 -3.40 -69.19 50.15
CA ALA A 926 -3.08 -70.01 49.00
C ALA A 926 -3.59 -71.44 49.23
N ILE A 927 -4.21 -72.05 48.23
CA ILE A 927 -4.81 -73.38 48.32
C ILE A 927 -3.96 -74.35 47.48
N ASP A 928 -3.51 -75.43 48.12
CA ASP A 928 -2.85 -76.56 47.47
C ASP A 928 -3.46 -77.85 48.03
N ASP A 929 -4.21 -78.56 47.17
CA ASP A 929 -4.84 -79.85 47.49
C ASP A 929 -3.89 -81.04 47.22
N THR A 930 -2.63 -80.81 46.84
CA THR A 930 -1.68 -81.89 46.58
C THR A 930 -1.10 -82.45 47.88
N ILE A 931 -1.17 -83.78 48.02
CA ILE A 931 -0.59 -84.48 49.18
C ILE A 931 0.94 -84.41 49.08
N ALA A 932 1.59 -83.90 50.14
CA ALA A 932 3.04 -83.76 50.20
C ALA A 932 3.75 -85.11 50.08
N ARG A 933 4.40 -85.36 48.93
CA ARG A 933 5.11 -86.62 48.63
C ARG A 933 6.49 -86.63 49.27
N GLY A 934 6.91 -87.78 49.82
CA GLY A 934 8.25 -87.95 50.38
C GLY A 934 9.34 -88.00 49.30
N GLU A 935 10.38 -87.18 49.46
CA GLU A 935 11.55 -87.19 48.56
C GLU A 935 12.69 -88.07 49.08
N SER A 936 13.41 -88.68 48.13
CA SER A 936 14.60 -89.51 48.41
C SER A 936 15.89 -88.68 48.37
N PRO A 937 16.82 -88.85 49.34
CA PRO A 937 18.04 -88.04 49.43
C PRO A 937 19.09 -88.29 48.33
N ALA A 938 18.83 -89.17 47.36
CA ALA A 938 19.79 -89.53 46.30
C ALA A 938 19.85 -88.53 45.12
N SER A 939 18.90 -87.59 45.01
CA SER A 939 18.88 -86.58 43.95
C SER A 939 18.43 -85.22 44.48
N PRO A 940 19.33 -84.23 44.62
CA PRO A 940 18.93 -82.88 44.97
C PRO A 940 18.32 -82.19 43.73
N GLN A 941 17.02 -82.33 43.52
CA GLN A 941 16.30 -81.32 42.76
C GLN A 941 16.36 -80.02 43.57
N LYS A 942 16.88 -78.94 42.96
CA LYS A 942 16.69 -77.60 43.52
C LYS A 942 15.18 -77.36 43.55
N GLN A 943 14.62 -77.09 44.73
CA GLN A 943 13.23 -76.65 44.85
C GLN A 943 13.00 -75.51 43.86
N ASN A 944 12.07 -75.73 42.95
CA ASN A 944 11.82 -74.79 41.88
C ASN A 944 10.94 -73.68 42.48
N ILE A 945 11.55 -72.52 42.77
CA ILE A 945 10.91 -71.38 43.45
C ILE A 945 9.60 -70.95 42.75
N VAL A 946 9.43 -71.31 41.48
CA VAL A 946 8.24 -71.11 40.67
C VAL A 946 6.99 -71.80 41.23
N ASP A 947 7.10 -73.02 41.77
CA ASP A 947 5.93 -73.84 42.15
C ASP A 947 5.16 -73.25 43.35
N GLY A 948 5.88 -72.51 44.22
CA GLY A 948 5.33 -71.76 45.34
C GLY A 948 4.83 -70.34 45.00
N MET A 949 5.04 -69.83 43.78
CA MET A 949 4.57 -68.49 43.42
C MET A 949 3.06 -68.48 43.16
N ARG A 950 2.37 -67.48 43.72
CA ARG A 950 0.99 -67.11 43.37
C ARG A 950 0.96 -65.65 42.96
N MET A 951 0.18 -65.34 41.93
CA MET A 951 0.09 -64.00 41.36
C MET A 951 -1.20 -63.32 41.83
N ILE A 952 -1.08 -62.08 42.31
CA ILE A 952 -2.20 -61.20 42.63
C ILE A 952 -2.23 -60.09 41.58
N ALA A 953 -3.33 -59.95 40.85
CA ALA A 953 -3.57 -58.83 39.95
C ALA A 953 -4.23 -57.69 40.72
N LEU A 954 -3.60 -56.51 40.69
CA LEU A 954 -4.11 -55.29 41.28
C LEU A 954 -4.52 -54.33 40.18
N LYS A 955 -5.71 -53.74 40.31
CA LYS A 955 -6.20 -52.66 39.44
C LYS A 955 -6.74 -51.52 40.29
N LEU A 956 -6.10 -50.36 40.28
CA LEU A 956 -6.58 -49.16 40.96
C LEU A 956 -7.22 -48.22 39.93
N GLU A 957 -8.51 -47.90 40.11
CA GLU A 957 -9.24 -46.90 39.31
C GLU A 957 -9.32 -45.60 40.13
N PHE A 958 -8.92 -44.45 39.58
CA PHE A 958 -8.82 -43.18 40.32
C PHE A 958 -8.94 -41.94 39.41
N GLY A 959 -8.93 -40.75 40.02
CA GLY A 959 -9.18 -39.48 39.34
C GLY A 959 -10.66 -39.06 39.37
N VAL A 960 -10.94 -37.79 39.05
CA VAL A 960 -12.25 -37.13 39.29
C VAL A 960 -13.44 -37.87 38.64
N PHE A 961 -13.20 -38.65 37.59
CA PHE A 961 -14.22 -39.47 36.91
C PHE A 961 -13.82 -40.95 36.78
N HIS A 962 -12.91 -41.46 37.65
CA HIS A 962 -12.32 -42.81 37.54
C HIS A 962 -11.66 -43.05 36.16
N ASN A 963 -11.08 -41.99 35.61
CA ASN A 963 -10.49 -41.92 34.27
C ASN A 963 -9.05 -42.46 34.22
N GLN A 964 -8.38 -42.57 35.37
CA GLN A 964 -7.04 -43.14 35.49
C GLN A 964 -7.13 -44.59 35.98
N VAL A 965 -6.36 -45.47 35.34
CA VAL A 965 -6.28 -46.90 35.72
C VAL A 965 -4.82 -47.30 35.87
N PHE A 966 -4.47 -47.90 37.00
CA PHE A 966 -3.16 -48.50 37.25
C PHE A 966 -3.32 -50.00 37.45
N GLU A 967 -2.63 -50.80 36.64
CA GLU A 967 -2.63 -52.26 36.74
C GLU A 967 -1.22 -52.78 37.07
N ARG A 968 -1.11 -53.65 38.07
CA ARG A 968 0.14 -54.32 38.46
C ARG A 968 -0.13 -55.73 38.95
N THR A 969 0.64 -56.69 38.49
CA THR A 969 0.66 -58.04 39.08
C THR A 969 1.81 -58.16 40.07
N ILE A 970 1.53 -58.68 41.26
CA ILE A 970 2.55 -58.94 42.29
C ILE A 970 2.67 -60.46 42.46
N ALA A 971 3.92 -60.95 42.44
CA ALA A 971 4.24 -62.34 42.78
C ALA A 971 4.44 -62.45 44.29
N VAL A 972 3.74 -63.40 44.91
CA VAL A 972 3.85 -63.73 46.33
C VAL A 972 4.28 -65.18 46.44
N HIS A 973 5.29 -65.46 47.25
CA HIS A 973 5.87 -66.80 47.38
C HIS A 973 5.34 -67.52 48.63
N PHE A 974 4.72 -68.67 48.43
CA PHE A 974 4.23 -69.58 49.46
C PHE A 974 5.10 -70.85 49.50
N THR A 975 5.53 -71.26 50.69
CA THR A 975 6.19 -72.54 50.97
C THR A 975 5.22 -73.51 51.63
N ASN A 976 5.43 -74.80 51.42
CA ASN A 976 4.71 -75.83 52.15
C ASN A 976 5.25 -75.92 53.59
N PRO A 977 4.40 -75.85 54.64
CA PRO A 977 4.86 -75.81 56.04
C PRO A 977 5.56 -77.09 56.53
N PHE A 978 5.48 -78.18 55.76
CA PHE A 978 6.07 -79.48 56.05
C PHE A 978 6.86 -80.02 54.86
N HIS A 979 8.09 -80.45 55.10
CA HIS A 979 8.89 -81.21 54.15
C HIS A 979 9.12 -82.62 54.69
N VAL A 980 8.69 -83.62 53.92
CA VAL A 980 8.90 -85.04 54.20
C VAL A 980 10.10 -85.52 53.41
N SER A 981 11.07 -86.17 54.05
CA SER A 981 12.10 -86.94 53.36
C SER A 981 12.32 -88.26 54.07
N THR A 982 12.61 -89.33 53.33
CA THR A 982 12.66 -90.70 53.87
C THR A 982 13.98 -91.38 53.57
N ARG A 983 14.56 -92.09 54.56
CA ARG A 983 15.75 -92.90 54.36
C ARG A 983 15.66 -94.24 55.10
N VAL A 984 16.12 -95.31 54.45
CA VAL A 984 16.39 -96.58 55.14
C VAL A 984 17.64 -96.37 56.01
N VAL A 985 17.54 -96.72 57.29
CA VAL A 985 18.63 -96.55 58.27
C VAL A 985 19.35 -97.85 58.56
N ASP A 986 18.63 -98.98 58.59
CA ASP A 986 19.22 -100.30 58.81
C ASP A 986 18.36 -101.42 58.21
N LYS A 987 18.92 -102.61 58.01
CA LYS A 987 18.22 -103.82 57.59
C LYS A 987 18.53 -104.95 58.57
N CYS A 988 17.55 -105.30 59.40
CA CYS A 988 17.70 -106.30 60.44
C CYS A 988 17.83 -107.72 59.86
N ASN A 989 18.52 -108.60 60.59
CA ASN A 989 18.86 -109.96 60.15
C ASN A 989 17.65 -110.90 60.01
N ASP A 990 16.46 -110.49 60.46
CA ASP A 990 15.18 -111.17 60.27
C ASP A 990 14.46 -110.78 58.96
N GLY A 991 15.01 -109.82 58.20
CA GLY A 991 14.48 -109.31 56.94
C GLY A 991 13.77 -107.96 57.06
N THR A 992 13.57 -107.44 58.27
CA THR A 992 12.85 -106.18 58.51
C THR A 992 13.70 -104.96 58.13
N LEU A 993 13.11 -103.95 57.48
CA LEU A 993 13.77 -102.68 57.15
C LEU A 993 13.44 -101.62 58.21
N LEU A 994 14.46 -101.01 58.81
CA LEU A 994 14.27 -99.86 59.70
C LEU A 994 14.32 -98.57 58.87
N LEU A 995 13.22 -97.84 58.87
CA LEU A 995 13.03 -96.70 57.98
C LEU A 995 12.75 -95.42 58.77
N GLN A 996 13.57 -94.40 58.52
CA GLN A 996 13.47 -93.11 59.18
C GLN A 996 12.84 -92.09 58.22
N VAL A 997 11.60 -91.73 58.54
CA VAL A 997 10.95 -90.54 57.98
C VAL A 997 11.47 -89.33 58.77
N ILE A 998 12.09 -88.38 58.07
CA ILE A 998 12.55 -87.11 58.61
C ILE A 998 11.56 -86.04 58.15
N LEU A 999 10.73 -85.60 59.10
CA LEU A 999 9.81 -84.48 58.92
C LEU A 999 10.50 -83.21 59.37
N ARG A 1000 10.71 -82.27 58.44
CA ARG A 1000 11.11 -80.90 58.75
C ARG A 1000 9.85 -80.04 58.67
N SER A 1001 9.46 -79.47 59.80
CA SER A 1001 8.39 -78.48 59.88
C SER A 1001 9.02 -77.12 60.11
N GLU A 1002 8.61 -76.12 59.32
CA GLU A 1002 9.03 -74.72 59.55
C GLU A 1002 8.17 -74.04 60.64
N VAL A 1003 7.14 -74.72 61.13
CA VAL A 1003 6.22 -74.28 62.19
C VAL A 1003 6.17 -75.24 63.38
N LYS A 1004 5.70 -74.75 64.54
CA LYS A 1004 5.33 -75.61 65.68
C LYS A 1004 3.98 -76.29 65.40
N ALA A 1005 4.01 -77.57 65.07
CA ALA A 1005 2.82 -78.39 64.85
C ALA A 1005 2.81 -79.66 65.70
N THR A 1006 1.62 -80.23 65.93
CA THR A 1006 1.45 -81.53 66.58
C THR A 1006 1.10 -82.57 65.53
N LEU A 1007 2.05 -83.45 65.20
CA LEU A 1007 1.87 -84.46 64.17
C LEU A 1007 1.02 -85.63 64.69
N HIS A 1008 -0.11 -85.89 64.03
CA HIS A 1008 -0.88 -87.11 64.21
C HIS A 1008 -0.81 -87.95 62.94
N VAL A 1009 0.07 -88.95 62.92
CA VAL A 1009 0.11 -89.97 61.87
C VAL A 1009 -1.11 -90.87 62.03
N LYS A 1010 -2.09 -90.73 61.14
CA LYS A 1010 -3.37 -91.49 61.19
C LYS A 1010 -3.27 -92.85 60.51
N ASP A 1011 -2.46 -92.94 59.47
CA ASP A 1011 -2.18 -94.16 58.71
C ASP A 1011 -0.78 -94.01 58.07
N VAL A 1012 -0.16 -95.12 57.65
CA VAL A 1012 1.12 -95.16 56.92
C VAL A 1012 1.03 -96.25 55.86
N GLN A 1013 0.95 -95.86 54.59
CA GLN A 1013 0.93 -96.79 53.47
C GLN A 1013 2.29 -96.85 52.77
N LEU A 1014 2.82 -98.07 52.62
CA LEU A 1014 4.07 -98.35 51.93
C LEU A 1014 3.77 -99.05 50.61
N ASP A 1015 3.71 -98.28 49.52
CA ASP A 1015 3.46 -98.82 48.19
C ASP A 1015 4.76 -99.41 47.61
N LEU A 1016 4.87 -100.74 47.62
CA LEU A 1016 5.99 -101.47 47.04
C LEU A 1016 5.85 -101.47 45.51
N GLN A 1017 6.90 -101.06 44.79
CA GLN A 1017 6.91 -101.21 43.33
C GLN A 1017 6.75 -102.69 42.94
N SER A 1018 6.00 -102.92 41.86
CA SER A 1018 5.69 -104.25 41.33
C SER A 1018 6.97 -105.07 41.06
N GLY A 1019 7.21 -106.11 41.86
CA GLY A 1019 8.40 -106.95 41.76
C GLY A 1019 8.75 -107.80 42.99
N PHE A 1020 8.09 -107.60 44.14
CA PHE A 1020 8.31 -108.39 45.36
C PHE A 1020 7.30 -109.55 45.50
N GLU A 1021 7.68 -110.75 45.05
CA GLU A 1021 7.03 -112.02 45.42
C GLU A 1021 7.90 -112.82 46.40
N HIS A 1022 7.24 -113.59 47.27
CA HIS A 1022 7.88 -114.34 48.36
C HIS A 1022 7.84 -115.85 48.08
N LEU A 1023 8.95 -116.45 47.65
CA LEU A 1023 9.09 -117.91 47.54
C LEU A 1023 10.54 -118.35 47.79
N GLY A 1024 10.73 -119.51 48.43
CA GLY A 1024 12.03 -119.95 48.95
C GLY A 1024 12.66 -121.15 48.24
N LYS A 1025 13.99 -121.24 48.40
CA LYS A 1025 14.90 -122.37 48.07
C LYS A 1025 15.14 -122.67 46.57
N GLY A 1026 16.38 -122.41 46.14
CA GLY A 1026 16.97 -122.89 44.88
C GLY A 1026 18.22 -122.11 44.46
N ASP A 1027 19.38 -122.48 45.00
CA ASP A 1027 20.78 -122.31 44.50
C ASP A 1027 21.14 -121.07 43.63
N GLY A 1028 22.12 -120.21 43.93
CA GLY A 1028 23.06 -120.13 45.06
C GLY A 1028 24.24 -119.15 44.83
N ARG A 1029 24.16 -117.92 45.42
CA ARG A 1029 25.12 -116.78 45.38
C ARG A 1029 25.10 -115.94 44.06
N PRO A 1030 25.44 -114.62 44.06
CA PRO A 1030 25.88 -113.72 45.14
C PRO A 1030 25.12 -112.36 45.27
N HIS A 1031 25.51 -111.58 46.30
CA HIS A 1031 25.48 -110.12 46.51
C HIS A 1031 24.41 -109.16 45.94
N ALA A 1032 24.05 -108.18 46.78
CA ALA A 1032 23.18 -107.04 46.48
C ALA A 1032 23.93 -105.72 46.61
N GLU A 1033 23.56 -104.72 45.79
CA GLU A 1033 23.69 -103.30 46.12
C GLU A 1033 22.47 -102.48 45.65
N TYR A 1034 21.85 -101.82 46.63
CA TYR A 1034 21.05 -100.59 46.59
C TYR A 1034 20.19 -100.26 45.37
N GLN A 1035 18.87 -100.44 45.52
CA GLN A 1035 17.87 -99.56 44.92
C GLN A 1035 16.92 -98.98 45.98
N VAL A 1036 16.30 -97.87 45.61
CA VAL A 1036 15.71 -96.85 46.48
C VAL A 1036 14.22 -97.09 46.70
N TRP A 1037 13.76 -96.84 47.93
CA TRP A 1037 12.34 -96.87 48.30
C TRP A 1037 11.81 -95.45 48.41
N ASN A 1038 10.65 -95.18 47.80
CA ASN A 1038 9.86 -93.98 48.06
C ASN A 1038 8.68 -94.34 48.96
N ILE A 1039 8.26 -93.39 49.80
CA ILE A 1039 7.18 -93.58 50.78
C ILE A 1039 6.30 -92.34 50.72
N TRP A 1040 5.01 -92.58 50.92
CA TRP A 1040 3.93 -91.61 50.85
C TRP A 1040 3.57 -91.08 52.23
#